data_AF-A0A5H2XY81-F1
#
_entry.id   AF-A0A5H2XY81-F1
#
_cell.length_a   1.000
_cell.length_b   1.000
_cell.length_c   1.000
_cell.angle_alpha   90.00
_cell.angle_beta   90.00
_cell.angle_gamma   90.00
#
_symmetry.space_group_name_H-M   'P 1'
#
loop_
_entity.id
_entity.type
_entity.pdbx_description
1 polymer ?
#
loop_
_entity_poly.entity_id
_entity_poly.type
_entity_poly.pdbx_seq_one_letter_code
_entity_poly.pdbx_strand_id
1 'polypeptide(L)'
;MIKITRRIALLASLCVLTHHAVAIEASSKNRNLDSLDDKLAQLIAQHELTGDLTTGVNIPAVDDPEVKLGKLLFFSKALSGNKDVACASCHHPYLGGGDALALPVGTLAKDANVIGPGRETITGQLYVPRNSPTIFNAWTEKRSLFRDARVEFLDWLAPEKGISTPDVPYGEADPQAGSSLLAAQSRFPVITPGEMRGFDFMVNQPNEAVRAHLAARIGNYGSAQGELFKNNWRALFEQVYGNNQNSQEVVTYSNIMKAIAAYQKSMNFTNNPWFKYIKGDKSAMTESQKRGAYLYLYLPPPPSDGGSPPDFIPTQCIGCHNTDSFTQTKVSNYHRLAFPQIGPGTGAGITKTNDLGRMHRNNSEADMFSFRSGTLLNIEVTAPYGHAGNYDTLEQVMEHYNDYRATLRDYFDNKRWCEQAQFKHAADCQALFIDAEINTEAAAKIVDDEIADGAPVLVPLELTEQELADIVNFMKALTDPCVKDAACLQAWLPQPEEGDPDGLQLRAVTDLDVPLYLPTNCQDGDTVSSGDKLKLDQGECISGKAQYFKVKVDKDNTTLYFSTRDAQATTRLFYNKSHWADPINAQVSSKTVKNEQVLRVTVNKGVHYLSVIDTHPFEGMMIATSVDSAQHEGSEQPKPIANQCLNAPSVHYGQLFDEQPVCIGSAEAHFYIKVSEPNSQIEIRTQHGIGNGDVFTGQFWPSRHFYEFTSQQNANNEYLRLDGLQPGWYFISVLGDGSNQGATIEVDIK
;
A
#
# COMPACT_ATOMS: atom_id res chain seq x y z
N MET A 1 60.62 -60.99 -26.01
CA MET A 1 61.21 -59.65 -26.18
C MET A 1 60.42 -58.64 -25.36
N ILE A 2 61.09 -57.58 -24.92
CA ILE A 2 60.84 -56.70 -23.76
C ILE A 2 59.53 -55.88 -23.79
N LYS A 3 59.10 -55.52 -22.57
CA LYS A 3 57.91 -54.77 -22.12
C LYS A 3 57.84 -53.28 -22.53
N ILE A 4 56.60 -52.79 -22.47
CA ILE A 4 56.08 -51.41 -22.34
C ILE A 4 56.79 -50.57 -21.25
N THR A 5 57.22 -49.33 -21.55
CA THR A 5 57.01 -48.08 -20.75
C THR A 5 57.57 -46.77 -21.39
N ARG A 6 56.77 -45.69 -21.30
CA ARG A 6 57.01 -44.22 -21.15
C ARG A 6 58.36 -43.56 -21.56
N ARG A 7 58.30 -42.39 -22.26
CA ARG A 7 58.65 -41.02 -21.76
C ARG A 7 58.82 -39.93 -22.88
N ILE A 8 58.22 -38.75 -22.64
CA ILE A 8 58.75 -37.35 -22.71
C ILE A 8 59.30 -36.80 -24.05
N ALA A 9 58.71 -35.71 -24.58
CA ALA A 9 59.28 -34.34 -24.67
C ALA A 9 58.68 -33.45 -25.79
N LEU A 10 58.40 -32.18 -25.43
CA LEU A 10 58.46 -30.93 -26.22
C LEU A 10 57.63 -30.77 -27.51
N LEU A 11 56.71 -29.79 -27.51
CA LEU A 11 56.67 -28.64 -28.44
C LEU A 11 55.44 -27.76 -28.17
N ALA A 12 55.65 -26.58 -27.56
CA ALA A 12 54.71 -25.45 -27.64
C ALA A 12 55.49 -24.15 -27.40
N SER A 13 55.79 -23.42 -28.47
CA SER A 13 56.06 -21.99 -28.42
C SER A 13 55.94 -21.37 -29.82
N LEU A 14 55.46 -20.12 -29.86
CA LEU A 14 55.29 -19.18 -30.98
C LEU A 14 54.04 -19.29 -31.86
N CYS A 15 52.98 -18.55 -31.48
CA CYS A 15 52.57 -17.35 -32.24
C CYS A 15 51.54 -16.55 -31.42
N VAL A 16 52.02 -15.58 -30.64
CA VAL A 16 51.24 -14.48 -30.06
C VAL A 16 51.86 -13.21 -30.63
N LEU A 17 51.09 -12.44 -31.39
CA LEU A 17 51.25 -11.00 -31.62
C LEU A 17 50.21 -10.55 -32.64
N THR A 18 49.17 -9.87 -32.13
CA THR A 18 48.48 -8.68 -32.66
C THR A 18 47.04 -8.72 -32.18
N HIS A 19 46.72 -8.01 -31.10
CA HIS A 19 45.56 -7.13 -30.98
C HIS A 19 45.94 -6.04 -29.97
N HIS A 20 45.71 -4.80 -30.36
CA HIS A 20 46.25 -3.61 -29.73
C HIS A 20 45.80 -3.48 -28.28
N ALA A 21 46.78 -3.45 -27.38
CA ALA A 21 46.63 -2.94 -26.04
C ALA A 21 46.37 -1.43 -26.10
N VAL A 22 45.18 -1.00 -25.69
CA VAL A 22 45.09 0.22 -24.88
C VAL A 22 45.51 -0.21 -23.48
N ALA A 23 46.83 -0.21 -23.27
CA ALA A 23 47.39 -0.36 -21.94
C ALA A 23 46.99 0.89 -21.16
N ILE A 24 46.01 0.73 -20.26
CA ILE A 24 45.87 1.63 -19.12
C ILE A 24 47.14 1.41 -18.31
N GLU A 25 48.09 2.36 -18.41
CA GLU A 25 49.15 2.50 -17.43
C GLU A 25 48.48 2.79 -16.08
N ALA A 26 48.14 1.74 -15.34
CA ALA A 26 47.89 1.79 -13.92
C ALA A 26 49.22 2.09 -13.24
N SER A 27 49.61 3.37 -13.28
CA SER A 27 50.59 3.92 -12.36
C SER A 27 50.08 3.66 -10.95
N SER A 28 50.80 2.81 -10.23
CA SER A 28 50.72 2.59 -8.78
C SER A 28 51.11 3.85 -8.01
N LYS A 29 50.38 4.95 -8.21
CA LYS A 29 50.33 6.03 -7.23
C LYS A 29 49.36 5.59 -6.15
N ASN A 30 49.90 5.40 -4.96
CA ASN A 30 49.20 5.51 -3.70
C ASN A 30 48.34 6.79 -3.75
N ARG A 31 47.09 6.71 -4.25
CA ARG A 31 46.14 7.80 -4.10
C ARG A 31 45.74 7.73 -2.65
N ASN A 32 46.30 8.63 -1.86
CA ASN A 32 45.71 8.96 -0.58
C ASN A 32 44.26 9.36 -0.88
N LEU A 33 43.29 8.50 -0.55
CA LEU A 33 41.87 8.79 -0.73
C LEU A 33 41.51 9.83 0.33
N ASP A 34 41.75 11.09 0.01
CA ASP A 34 41.68 12.19 0.97
C ASP A 34 40.22 12.55 1.31
N SER A 35 39.25 12.23 0.44
CA SER A 35 37.83 12.51 0.66
C SER A 35 36.95 11.25 0.72
N LEU A 36 35.81 11.36 1.42
CA LEU A 36 34.78 10.31 1.45
C LEU A 36 34.18 10.06 0.06
N ASP A 37 34.09 11.09 -0.77
CA ASP A 37 33.59 10.98 -2.14
C ASP A 37 34.52 10.13 -3.04
N ASP A 38 35.85 10.23 -2.85
CA ASP A 38 36.81 9.40 -3.59
C ASP A 38 36.70 7.93 -3.17
N LYS A 39 36.52 7.67 -1.86
CA LYS A 39 36.31 6.31 -1.33
C LYS A 39 35.02 5.70 -1.87
N LEU A 40 33.93 6.46 -1.86
CA LEU A 40 32.66 6.02 -2.43
C LEU A 40 32.76 5.78 -3.94
N ALA A 41 33.45 6.64 -4.68
CA ALA A 41 33.66 6.44 -6.11
C ALA A 41 34.39 5.13 -6.40
N GLN A 42 35.38 4.76 -5.59
CA GLN A 42 36.06 3.48 -5.70
C GLN A 42 35.11 2.30 -5.42
N LEU A 43 34.32 2.36 -4.35
CA LEU A 43 33.37 1.31 -4.00
C LEU A 43 32.26 1.15 -5.04
N ILE A 44 31.72 2.26 -5.56
CA ILE A 44 30.73 2.28 -6.65
C ILE A 44 31.28 1.57 -7.88
N ALA A 45 32.52 1.90 -8.29
CA ALA A 45 33.17 1.26 -9.43
C ALA A 45 33.46 -0.23 -9.17
N GLN A 46 33.90 -0.58 -7.96
CA GLN A 46 34.19 -1.95 -7.57
C GLN A 46 32.94 -2.85 -7.55
N HIS A 47 31.80 -2.29 -7.15
CA HIS A 47 30.51 -3.00 -7.10
C HIS A 47 29.67 -2.87 -8.38
N GLU A 48 30.22 -2.23 -9.42
CA GLU A 48 29.58 -2.06 -10.74
C GLU A 48 28.22 -1.34 -10.66
N LEU A 49 28.06 -0.40 -9.72
CA LEU A 49 26.81 0.34 -9.54
C LEU A 49 26.67 1.45 -10.58
N THR A 50 25.51 1.55 -11.21
CA THR A 50 25.25 2.48 -12.32
C THR A 50 24.27 3.59 -11.95
N GLY A 51 23.46 3.38 -10.89
CA GLY A 51 22.37 4.27 -10.54
C GLY A 51 21.23 4.29 -11.57
N ASP A 52 21.11 3.25 -12.41
CA ASP A 52 20.02 3.09 -13.36
C ASP A 52 19.59 1.63 -13.55
N LEU A 53 18.35 1.34 -13.16
CA LEU A 53 17.74 0.01 -13.31
C LEU A 53 16.90 -0.13 -14.59
N THR A 54 16.66 0.97 -15.29
CA THR A 54 15.67 1.04 -16.38
C THR A 54 16.29 0.71 -17.74
N THR A 55 17.63 0.71 -17.84
CA THR A 55 18.34 0.37 -19.07
C THR A 55 17.93 -1.02 -19.57
N GLY A 56 17.33 -1.07 -20.76
CA GLY A 56 16.88 -2.32 -21.40
C GLY A 56 15.57 -2.89 -20.85
N VAL A 57 14.88 -2.19 -19.95
CA VAL A 57 13.62 -2.62 -19.36
C VAL A 57 12.48 -1.76 -19.89
N ASN A 58 11.47 -2.38 -20.51
CA ASN A 58 10.25 -1.69 -20.89
C ASN A 58 9.31 -1.58 -19.67
N ILE A 59 9.19 -0.39 -19.08
CA ILE A 59 8.28 -0.08 -17.97
C ILE A 59 7.07 0.65 -18.57
N PRO A 60 5.84 0.14 -18.41
CA PRO A 60 4.66 0.80 -18.96
C PRO A 60 4.40 2.11 -18.22
N ALA A 61 3.93 3.12 -18.95
CA ALA A 61 3.53 4.39 -18.36
C ALA A 61 2.27 4.23 -17.50
N VAL A 62 2.11 5.07 -16.48
CA VAL A 62 0.98 4.99 -15.55
C VAL A 62 -0.39 5.22 -16.24
N ASP A 63 -0.39 5.90 -17.38
CA ASP A 63 -1.59 6.19 -18.17
C ASP A 63 -1.87 5.17 -19.28
N ASP A 64 -1.02 4.14 -19.43
CA ASP A 64 -1.21 3.05 -20.38
C ASP A 64 -2.57 2.34 -20.14
N PRO A 65 -3.36 2.04 -21.19
CA PRO A 65 -4.65 1.37 -21.03
C PRO A 65 -4.61 0.04 -20.24
N GLU A 66 -3.57 -0.78 -20.42
CA GLU A 66 -3.40 -2.03 -19.66
C GLU A 66 -3.10 -1.76 -18.18
N VAL A 67 -2.33 -0.70 -17.90
CA VAL A 67 -2.05 -0.23 -16.53
C VAL A 67 -3.31 0.31 -15.87
N LYS A 68 -4.13 1.09 -16.57
CA LYS A 68 -5.42 1.59 -16.04
C LYS A 68 -6.39 0.46 -15.75
N LEU A 69 -6.51 -0.52 -16.64
CA LEU A 69 -7.30 -1.73 -16.39
C LEU A 69 -6.79 -2.48 -15.15
N GLY A 70 -5.47 -2.64 -15.05
CA GLY A 70 -4.82 -3.26 -13.89
C GLY A 70 -5.09 -2.52 -12.60
N LYS A 71 -5.05 -1.18 -12.63
CA LYS A 71 -5.35 -0.29 -11.50
C LYS A 71 -6.78 -0.50 -11.01
N LEU A 72 -7.76 -0.46 -11.90
CA LEU A 72 -9.17 -0.71 -11.53
C LEU A 72 -9.36 -2.10 -10.91
N LEU A 73 -8.74 -3.14 -11.49
CA LEU A 73 -8.78 -4.51 -10.94
C LEU A 73 -8.12 -4.59 -9.55
N PHE A 74 -7.00 -3.90 -9.36
CA PHE A 74 -6.24 -3.89 -8.11
C PHE A 74 -7.02 -3.28 -6.94
N PHE A 75 -7.91 -2.32 -7.24
CA PHE A 75 -8.77 -1.66 -6.25
C PHE A 75 -10.18 -2.26 -6.18
N SER A 76 -10.61 -3.11 -7.10
CA SER A 76 -11.92 -3.77 -7.01
C SER A 76 -11.90 -4.96 -6.04
N LYS A 77 -12.91 -5.03 -5.18
CA LYS A 77 -13.15 -6.17 -4.31
C LYS A 77 -13.77 -7.36 -5.07
N ALA A 78 -14.16 -7.22 -6.34
CA ALA A 78 -14.82 -8.27 -7.10
C ALA A 78 -13.95 -9.53 -7.32
N LEU A 79 -12.63 -9.40 -7.19
CA LEU A 79 -11.67 -10.51 -7.23
C LEU A 79 -11.55 -11.28 -5.90
N SER A 80 -12.17 -10.80 -4.82
CA SER A 80 -12.33 -11.51 -3.55
C SER A 80 -13.56 -12.42 -3.60
N GLY A 81 -13.52 -13.57 -2.92
CA GLY A 81 -14.64 -14.50 -2.91
C GLY A 81 -15.92 -13.87 -2.34
N ASN A 82 -15.77 -13.13 -1.23
CA ASN A 82 -16.85 -12.46 -0.50
C ASN A 82 -17.10 -11.00 -0.93
N LYS A 83 -16.34 -10.48 -1.90
CA LYS A 83 -16.42 -9.09 -2.39
C LYS A 83 -16.11 -8.03 -1.32
N ASP A 84 -15.22 -8.37 -0.39
CA ASP A 84 -14.87 -7.58 0.80
C ASP A 84 -13.39 -7.15 0.84
N VAL A 85 -12.53 -7.68 -0.02
CA VAL A 85 -11.08 -7.41 -0.03
C VAL A 85 -10.58 -7.15 -1.46
N ALA A 86 -9.86 -6.05 -1.67
CA ALA A 86 -9.14 -5.76 -2.91
C ALA A 86 -7.63 -6.01 -2.71
N CYS A 87 -6.83 -6.04 -3.80
CA CYS A 87 -5.38 -6.10 -3.66
C CYS A 87 -4.86 -4.86 -2.88
N ALA A 88 -5.44 -3.69 -3.17
CA ALA A 88 -5.17 -2.44 -2.47
C ALA A 88 -5.54 -2.46 -0.98
N SER A 89 -6.36 -3.42 -0.50
CA SER A 89 -6.67 -3.54 0.92
C SER A 89 -5.45 -3.89 1.78
N CYS A 90 -4.39 -4.44 1.19
CA CYS A 90 -3.15 -4.81 1.90
C CYS A 90 -1.88 -4.26 1.22
N HIS A 91 -2.01 -3.55 0.09
CA HIS A 91 -0.91 -3.04 -0.74
C HIS A 91 -1.22 -1.64 -1.27
N HIS A 92 -1.69 -0.75 -0.39
CA HIS A 92 -2.13 0.58 -0.82
C HIS A 92 -0.92 1.52 -1.05
N PRO A 93 -0.86 2.29 -2.15
CA PRO A 93 0.26 3.21 -2.40
C PRO A 93 0.53 4.21 -1.25
N TYR A 94 -0.52 4.75 -0.61
CA TYR A 94 -0.35 5.64 0.56
C TYR A 94 0.15 4.96 1.84
N LEU A 95 0.23 3.64 1.86
CA LEU A 95 0.81 2.84 2.94
C LEU A 95 2.16 2.24 2.51
N GLY A 96 2.88 2.91 1.61
CA GLY A 96 4.17 2.45 1.09
C GLY A 96 4.07 1.26 0.14
N GLY A 97 2.89 1.01 -0.45
CA GLY A 97 2.63 -0.19 -1.25
C GLY A 97 2.50 -1.49 -0.43
N GLY A 98 2.46 -1.38 0.90
CA GLY A 98 2.14 -2.46 1.84
C GLY A 98 0.85 -2.18 2.61
N ASP A 99 0.73 -2.73 3.82
CA ASP A 99 -0.46 -2.58 4.68
C ASP A 99 -0.21 -1.64 5.88
N ALA A 100 1.02 -1.18 6.12
CA ALA A 100 1.41 -0.45 7.34
C ALA A 100 0.98 -1.14 8.66
N LEU A 101 0.79 -2.46 8.60
CA LEU A 101 0.46 -3.36 9.70
C LEU A 101 1.53 -4.44 9.78
N ALA A 102 1.79 -4.94 10.99
CA ALA A 102 2.72 -6.05 11.19
C ALA A 102 2.21 -7.29 10.44
N LEU A 103 0.93 -7.62 10.64
CA LEU A 103 0.26 -8.75 10.02
C LEU A 103 -1.06 -8.30 9.38
N PRO A 104 -1.30 -8.57 8.09
CA PRO A 104 -2.53 -8.17 7.43
C PRO A 104 -3.76 -8.81 8.05
N VAL A 105 -4.86 -8.06 8.09
CA VAL A 105 -6.18 -8.59 8.49
C VAL A 105 -6.75 -9.50 7.39
N GLY A 106 -6.64 -9.07 6.13
CA GLY A 106 -7.20 -9.79 4.98
C GLY A 106 -8.73 -9.80 5.01
N THR A 107 -9.33 -10.99 4.88
CA THR A 107 -10.80 -11.15 5.02
C THR A 107 -11.26 -11.00 6.47
N LEU A 108 -12.58 -10.95 6.70
CA LEU A 108 -13.17 -10.85 8.04
C LEU A 108 -12.82 -9.53 8.77
N ALA A 109 -12.53 -8.46 8.03
CA ALA A 109 -12.40 -7.13 8.59
C ALA A 109 -13.75 -6.63 9.13
N LYS A 110 -13.74 -5.86 10.23
CA LYS A 110 -14.97 -5.20 10.76
C LYS A 110 -15.57 -4.24 9.75
N ASP A 111 -14.70 -3.56 9.01
CA ASP A 111 -15.04 -2.67 7.91
C ASP A 111 -14.10 -2.96 6.73
N ALA A 112 -14.66 -3.20 5.56
CA ALA A 112 -13.93 -3.53 4.35
C ALA A 112 -13.18 -2.33 3.73
N ASN A 113 -13.54 -1.10 4.11
CA ASN A 113 -12.94 0.14 3.62
C ASN A 113 -11.85 0.69 4.54
N VAL A 114 -11.88 0.34 5.84
CA VAL A 114 -10.80 0.72 6.78
C VAL A 114 -9.54 -0.09 6.45
N ILE A 115 -8.44 0.60 6.16
CA ILE A 115 -7.13 -0.03 5.90
C ILE A 115 -6.00 0.62 6.71
N GLY A 116 -4.88 -0.09 6.88
CA GLY A 116 -3.77 0.39 7.68
C GLY A 116 -4.01 0.38 9.20
N PRO A 117 -3.26 1.20 9.96
CA PRO A 117 -3.41 1.30 11.42
C PRO A 117 -4.86 1.54 11.85
N GLY A 118 -5.32 0.78 12.85
CA GLY A 118 -6.71 0.82 13.35
C GLY A 118 -7.68 -0.12 12.62
N ARG A 119 -7.23 -0.84 11.57
CA ARG A 119 -7.99 -1.92 10.95
C ARG A 119 -8.10 -3.12 11.89
N GLU A 120 -9.32 -3.61 12.08
CA GLU A 120 -9.63 -4.69 13.01
C GLU A 120 -10.37 -5.85 12.33
N THR A 121 -10.16 -7.05 12.86
CA THR A 121 -10.88 -8.28 12.50
C THR A 121 -12.14 -8.45 13.34
N ILE A 122 -13.20 -9.04 12.78
CA ILE A 122 -14.42 -9.42 13.52
C ILE A 122 -14.18 -10.60 14.48
N THR A 123 -13.15 -11.42 14.24
CA THR A 123 -12.88 -12.63 15.04
C THR A 123 -11.88 -12.39 16.17
N GLY A 124 -11.17 -11.27 16.14
CA GLY A 124 -10.00 -11.03 17.01
C GLY A 124 -8.75 -11.82 16.62
N GLN A 125 -8.81 -12.65 15.56
CA GLN A 125 -7.68 -13.46 15.07
C GLN A 125 -7.14 -12.94 13.73
N LEU A 126 -5.84 -13.12 13.53
CA LEU A 126 -5.14 -12.84 12.29
C LEU A 126 -4.78 -14.16 11.60
N TYR A 127 -5.03 -14.24 10.29
CA TYR A 127 -4.86 -15.47 9.51
C TYR A 127 -3.74 -15.40 8.47
N VAL A 128 -3.27 -14.20 8.14
CA VAL A 128 -2.17 -14.01 7.20
C VAL A 128 -0.85 -14.14 7.97
N PRO A 129 0.05 -15.06 7.58
CA PRO A 129 1.21 -15.43 8.41
C PRO A 129 2.39 -14.47 8.31
N ARG A 130 2.34 -13.50 7.38
CA ARG A 130 3.48 -12.65 7.05
C ARG A 130 3.01 -11.23 6.77
N ASN A 131 3.91 -10.28 7.00
CA ASN A 131 3.77 -8.89 6.59
C ASN A 131 3.63 -8.79 5.06
N SER A 132 2.75 -7.89 4.61
CA SER A 132 2.59 -7.53 3.19
C SER A 132 3.80 -6.72 2.72
N PRO A 133 4.63 -7.25 1.80
CA PRO A 133 5.74 -6.48 1.26
C PRO A 133 5.23 -5.33 0.37
N THR A 134 6.08 -4.31 0.18
CA THR A 134 5.80 -3.24 -0.77
C THR A 134 5.66 -3.78 -2.21
N ILE A 135 4.74 -3.18 -2.98
CA ILE A 135 4.64 -3.36 -4.44
C ILE A 135 5.49 -2.35 -5.22
N PHE A 136 6.03 -1.32 -4.56
CA PHE A 136 6.91 -0.35 -5.22
C PHE A 136 8.17 -1.03 -5.74
N ASN A 137 8.52 -0.78 -7.00
CA ASN A 137 9.67 -1.39 -7.66
C ASN A 137 9.65 -2.94 -7.65
N ALA A 138 8.51 -3.60 -7.44
CA ALA A 138 8.44 -5.06 -7.40
C ALA A 138 8.88 -5.73 -8.73
N TRP A 139 8.87 -4.97 -9.83
CA TRP A 139 9.41 -5.41 -11.12
C TRP A 139 10.93 -5.64 -11.12
N THR A 140 11.66 -5.10 -10.13
CA THR A 140 13.11 -5.30 -9.96
C THR A 140 13.46 -6.70 -9.47
N GLU A 141 12.47 -7.47 -9.00
CA GLU A 141 12.62 -8.84 -8.54
C GLU A 141 12.79 -9.78 -9.75
N LYS A 142 14.03 -10.23 -9.98
CA LYS A 142 14.40 -11.02 -11.18
C LYS A 142 14.39 -12.54 -10.98
N ARG A 143 14.32 -13.01 -9.73
CA ARG A 143 14.43 -14.45 -9.39
C ARG A 143 13.12 -15.03 -8.91
N SER A 144 12.51 -14.40 -7.90
CA SER A 144 11.36 -14.94 -7.20
C SER A 144 10.55 -13.86 -6.46
N LEU A 145 9.29 -14.19 -6.16
CA LEU A 145 8.36 -13.38 -5.37
C LEU A 145 7.81 -14.18 -4.18
N PHE A 146 7.14 -13.46 -3.27
CA PHE A 146 6.85 -13.87 -1.88
C PHE A 146 8.11 -13.98 -1.01
N ARG A 147 7.91 -13.96 0.32
CA ARG A 147 9.02 -14.07 1.30
C ARG A 147 9.69 -15.45 1.28
N ASP A 148 8.97 -16.51 0.95
CA ASP A 148 9.48 -17.90 0.83
C ASP A 148 9.92 -18.26 -0.60
N ALA A 149 9.84 -17.31 -1.53
CA ALA A 149 10.14 -17.53 -2.94
C ALA A 149 9.34 -18.66 -3.59
N ARG A 150 8.09 -18.87 -3.17
CA ARG A 150 7.24 -19.93 -3.74
C ARG A 150 6.85 -19.72 -5.20
N VAL A 151 6.98 -18.50 -5.71
CA VAL A 151 6.87 -18.18 -7.14
C VAL A 151 8.25 -17.77 -7.64
N GLU A 152 8.86 -18.60 -8.48
CA GLU A 152 10.24 -18.39 -8.93
C GLU A 152 10.50 -18.91 -10.34
N PHE A 153 11.42 -18.28 -11.07
CA PHE A 153 11.89 -18.86 -12.33
C PHE A 153 12.64 -20.16 -12.05
N LEU A 154 12.41 -21.18 -12.89
CA LEU A 154 13.21 -22.41 -12.84
C LEU A 154 14.70 -22.13 -13.08
N ASP A 155 14.97 -21.16 -13.95
CA ASP A 155 16.29 -20.61 -14.21
C ASP A 155 16.13 -19.13 -14.51
N TRP A 156 16.55 -18.28 -13.58
CA TRP A 156 16.41 -16.82 -13.74
C TRP A 156 17.33 -16.24 -14.82
N LEU A 157 18.36 -16.98 -15.26
CA LEU A 157 19.20 -16.63 -16.41
C LEU A 157 18.59 -17.11 -17.74
N ALA A 158 17.62 -18.02 -17.68
CA ALA A 158 16.86 -18.54 -18.81
C ALA A 158 15.34 -18.51 -18.50
N PRO A 159 14.73 -17.31 -18.36
CA PRO A 159 13.32 -17.16 -17.97
C PRO A 159 12.33 -17.93 -18.86
N GLU A 160 12.70 -18.23 -20.11
CA GLU A 160 11.92 -19.03 -21.05
C GLU A 160 11.70 -20.48 -20.60
N LYS A 161 12.49 -20.98 -19.64
CA LYS A 161 12.26 -22.30 -19.03
C LYS A 161 10.99 -22.34 -18.17
N GLY A 162 10.43 -21.20 -17.82
CA GLY A 162 9.17 -21.07 -17.09
C GLY A 162 9.33 -20.79 -15.59
N ILE A 163 8.19 -20.65 -14.93
CA ILE A 163 8.07 -20.27 -13.52
C ILE A 163 7.47 -21.44 -12.75
N SER A 164 8.09 -21.81 -11.63
CA SER A 164 7.55 -22.75 -10.64
C SER A 164 6.63 -21.99 -9.67
N THR A 165 5.46 -22.56 -9.38
CA THR A 165 4.49 -22.00 -8.44
C THR A 165 3.92 -23.09 -7.52
N PRO A 166 3.21 -22.75 -6.43
CA PRO A 166 2.53 -23.73 -5.58
C PRO A 166 1.47 -24.62 -6.25
N ASP A 167 1.00 -24.30 -7.46
CA ASP A 167 0.00 -25.13 -8.16
C ASP A 167 0.62 -26.38 -8.82
N VAL A 168 1.96 -26.48 -8.86
CA VAL A 168 2.70 -27.61 -9.42
C VAL A 168 3.77 -28.12 -8.44
N PRO A 169 4.23 -29.38 -8.57
CA PRO A 169 5.39 -29.87 -7.82
C PRO A 169 6.61 -28.94 -7.93
N TYR A 170 7.44 -28.91 -6.88
CA TYR A 170 8.64 -28.07 -6.89
C TYR A 170 9.61 -28.49 -7.99
N GLY A 171 10.12 -27.50 -8.74
CA GLY A 171 11.04 -27.72 -9.86
C GLY A 171 10.37 -27.94 -11.21
N GLU A 172 9.03 -27.92 -11.28
CA GLU A 172 8.27 -27.99 -12.53
C GLU A 172 7.82 -26.61 -13.01
N ALA A 173 7.74 -26.43 -14.33
CA ALA A 173 7.21 -25.20 -14.93
C ALA A 173 5.68 -25.25 -14.87
N ASP A 174 5.07 -24.24 -14.26
CA ASP A 174 3.63 -24.08 -14.24
C ASP A 174 3.17 -23.46 -15.57
N PRO A 175 2.38 -24.20 -16.39
CA PRO A 175 1.92 -23.71 -17.69
C PRO A 175 0.97 -22.50 -17.59
N GLN A 176 0.42 -22.24 -16.40
CA GLN A 176 -0.52 -21.16 -16.12
C GLN A 176 0.12 -19.97 -15.37
N ALA A 177 1.43 -20.00 -15.11
CA ALA A 177 2.13 -18.90 -14.43
C ALA A 177 2.19 -17.61 -15.25
N GLY A 178 1.98 -17.69 -16.57
CA GLY A 178 2.16 -16.56 -17.49
C GLY A 178 3.62 -16.22 -17.73
N SER A 179 3.87 -14.99 -18.16
CA SER A 179 5.19 -14.56 -18.68
C SER A 179 6.02 -13.73 -17.70
N SER A 180 5.53 -13.45 -16.50
CA SER A 180 6.26 -12.66 -15.50
C SER A 180 5.96 -13.13 -14.08
N LEU A 181 6.90 -12.89 -13.16
CA LEU A 181 6.71 -13.20 -11.74
C LEU A 181 5.51 -12.45 -11.16
N LEU A 182 5.32 -11.16 -11.51
CA LEU A 182 4.19 -10.35 -11.05
C LEU A 182 2.84 -10.95 -11.49
N ALA A 183 2.76 -11.45 -12.72
CA ALA A 183 1.55 -12.10 -13.21
C ALA A 183 1.32 -13.44 -12.47
N ALA A 184 2.36 -14.25 -12.31
CA ALA A 184 2.29 -15.52 -11.59
C ALA A 184 1.87 -15.33 -10.12
N GLN A 185 2.44 -14.34 -9.43
CA GLN A 185 2.18 -14.03 -8.02
C GLN A 185 0.71 -13.66 -7.78
N SER A 186 0.08 -12.89 -8.70
CA SER A 186 -1.29 -12.40 -8.54
C SER A 186 -2.35 -13.52 -8.43
N ARG A 187 -1.99 -14.75 -8.81
CA ARG A 187 -2.86 -15.94 -8.80
C ARG A 187 -3.13 -16.51 -7.40
N PHE A 188 -2.35 -16.12 -6.39
CA PHE A 188 -2.38 -16.77 -5.07
C PHE A 188 -3.23 -16.04 -4.02
N PRO A 189 -3.24 -14.70 -3.92
CA PRO A 189 -4.08 -14.05 -2.91
C PRO A 189 -5.57 -14.39 -3.04
N VAL A 190 -6.07 -14.47 -4.27
CA VAL A 190 -7.49 -14.78 -4.57
C VAL A 190 -7.96 -16.18 -4.16
N ILE A 191 -7.03 -17.11 -3.89
CA ILE A 191 -7.36 -18.47 -3.45
C ILE A 191 -7.08 -18.69 -1.95
N THR A 192 -6.34 -17.78 -1.31
CA THR A 192 -5.98 -17.92 0.10
C THR A 192 -7.14 -17.44 0.98
N PRO A 193 -7.72 -18.30 1.85
CA PRO A 193 -8.90 -17.93 2.64
C PRO A 193 -8.67 -16.72 3.54
N GLY A 194 -7.52 -16.63 4.21
CA GLY A 194 -7.17 -15.48 5.04
C GLY A 194 -6.90 -14.19 4.27
N GLU A 195 -6.62 -14.25 2.96
CA GLU A 195 -6.29 -13.06 2.15
C GLU A 195 -7.51 -12.54 1.39
N MET A 196 -7.88 -13.14 0.25
CA MET A 196 -8.99 -12.65 -0.58
C MET A 196 -10.09 -13.70 -0.85
N ARG A 197 -9.83 -15.01 -0.71
CA ARG A 197 -10.87 -16.02 -1.01
C ARG A 197 -12.02 -15.96 -0.01
N GLY A 198 -11.71 -15.77 1.27
CA GLY A 198 -12.65 -15.99 2.36
C GLY A 198 -12.81 -17.47 2.70
N PHE A 199 -13.35 -17.73 3.89
CA PHE A 199 -13.44 -19.09 4.44
C PHE A 199 -14.62 -19.91 3.90
N ASP A 200 -15.62 -19.25 3.32
CA ASP A 200 -16.87 -19.89 2.86
C ASP A 200 -17.01 -19.97 1.33
N PHE A 201 -16.22 -19.19 0.59
CA PHE A 201 -16.30 -19.14 -0.86
C PHE A 201 -15.57 -20.33 -1.50
N MET A 202 -16.31 -21.13 -2.27
CA MET A 202 -15.80 -22.26 -3.05
C MET A 202 -14.89 -23.19 -2.23
N VAL A 203 -15.28 -23.49 -0.98
CA VAL A 203 -14.55 -24.39 -0.09
C VAL A 203 -14.40 -25.77 -0.75
N ASN A 204 -13.21 -26.36 -0.62
CA ASN A 204 -12.83 -27.65 -1.22
C ASN A 204 -12.84 -27.69 -2.76
N GLN A 205 -12.96 -26.54 -3.43
CA GLN A 205 -12.77 -26.48 -4.88
C GLN A 205 -11.29 -26.35 -5.24
N PRO A 206 -10.85 -26.88 -6.40
CA PRO A 206 -9.50 -26.66 -6.91
C PRO A 206 -9.20 -25.17 -7.11
N ASN A 207 -7.95 -24.75 -6.88
CA ASN A 207 -7.50 -23.35 -7.07
C ASN A 207 -7.89 -22.78 -8.45
N GLU A 208 -7.77 -23.61 -9.50
CA GLU A 208 -8.12 -23.19 -10.85
C GLU A 208 -9.62 -22.95 -11.04
N ALA A 209 -10.47 -23.73 -10.35
CA ALA A 209 -11.92 -23.51 -10.39
C ALA A 209 -12.29 -22.17 -9.75
N VAL A 210 -11.61 -21.79 -8.65
CA VAL A 210 -11.80 -20.48 -8.01
C VAL A 210 -11.45 -19.35 -8.98
N ARG A 211 -10.29 -19.42 -9.64
CA ARG A 211 -9.85 -18.40 -10.61
C ARG A 211 -10.75 -18.32 -11.84
N ALA A 212 -11.16 -19.47 -12.38
CA ALA A 212 -12.11 -19.53 -13.48
C ALA A 212 -13.45 -18.89 -13.11
N HIS A 213 -13.96 -19.14 -11.90
CA HIS A 213 -15.18 -18.52 -11.40
C HIS A 213 -15.02 -16.99 -11.25
N LEU A 214 -13.90 -16.52 -10.71
CA LEU A 214 -13.62 -15.09 -10.58
C LEU A 214 -13.52 -14.40 -11.95
N ALA A 215 -12.87 -15.03 -12.94
CA ALA A 215 -12.85 -14.52 -14.32
C ALA A 215 -14.26 -14.46 -14.93
N ALA A 216 -15.06 -15.50 -14.71
CA ALA A 216 -16.46 -15.56 -15.13
C ALA A 216 -17.33 -14.48 -14.50
N ARG A 217 -17.08 -14.15 -13.22
CA ARG A 217 -17.74 -13.03 -12.52
C ARG A 217 -17.41 -11.69 -13.18
N ILE A 218 -16.11 -11.40 -13.38
CA ILE A 218 -15.67 -10.16 -14.03
C ILE A 218 -16.22 -10.08 -15.45
N GLY A 219 -16.20 -11.18 -16.20
CA GLY A 219 -16.67 -11.20 -17.60
C GLY A 219 -18.17 -11.36 -17.79
N ASN A 220 -18.92 -11.61 -16.71
CA ASN A 220 -20.36 -11.83 -16.70
C ASN A 220 -20.82 -13.02 -17.58
N TYR A 221 -20.21 -14.19 -17.40
CA TYR A 221 -20.53 -15.40 -18.16
C TYR A 221 -20.55 -16.66 -17.26
N GLY A 222 -20.95 -17.79 -17.85
CA GLY A 222 -20.91 -19.10 -17.18
C GLY A 222 -21.73 -19.14 -15.89
N SER A 223 -21.23 -19.84 -14.88
CA SER A 223 -21.90 -20.01 -13.58
C SER A 223 -21.91 -18.74 -12.71
N ALA A 224 -21.09 -17.75 -13.04
CA ALA A 224 -20.96 -16.50 -12.28
C ALA A 224 -21.70 -15.32 -12.95
N GLN A 225 -22.47 -15.58 -14.01
CA GLN A 225 -23.28 -14.56 -14.68
C GLN A 225 -24.27 -13.94 -13.70
N GLY A 226 -24.33 -12.60 -13.68
CA GLY A 226 -25.23 -11.83 -12.81
C GLY A 226 -24.75 -11.68 -11.36
N GLU A 227 -23.55 -12.15 -11.00
CA GLU A 227 -23.02 -11.97 -9.64
C GLU A 227 -22.66 -10.52 -9.30
N LEU A 228 -22.39 -9.68 -10.31
CA LEU A 228 -22.11 -8.26 -10.14
C LEU A 228 -23.34 -7.46 -10.58
N PHE A 229 -23.85 -6.60 -9.69
CA PHE A 229 -25.02 -5.77 -9.95
C PHE A 229 -24.78 -4.77 -11.09
N LYS A 230 -23.62 -4.12 -11.06
CA LYS A 230 -23.06 -3.33 -12.16
C LYS A 230 -21.91 -4.14 -12.75
N ASN A 231 -21.80 -4.23 -14.07
CA ASN A 231 -20.65 -4.87 -14.70
C ASN A 231 -20.33 -4.26 -16.06
N ASN A 232 -19.32 -3.38 -16.06
CA ASN A 232 -18.82 -2.70 -17.26
C ASN A 232 -17.40 -3.17 -17.63
N TRP A 233 -16.92 -4.28 -17.07
CA TRP A 233 -15.55 -4.76 -17.26
C TRP A 233 -15.25 -5.15 -18.70
N ARG A 234 -16.18 -5.81 -19.40
CA ARG A 234 -15.95 -6.35 -20.75
C ARG A 234 -15.44 -5.29 -21.72
N ALA A 235 -16.02 -4.09 -21.71
CA ALA A 235 -15.60 -2.99 -22.58
C ALA A 235 -14.14 -2.54 -22.31
N LEU A 236 -13.75 -2.48 -21.03
CA LEU A 236 -12.38 -2.14 -20.63
C LEU A 236 -11.38 -3.21 -21.10
N PHE A 237 -11.74 -4.49 -21.02
CA PHE A 237 -10.92 -5.58 -21.55
C PHE A 237 -10.85 -5.58 -23.08
N GLU A 238 -11.95 -5.26 -23.79
CA GLU A 238 -11.95 -5.15 -25.25
C GLU A 238 -11.06 -4.01 -25.75
N GLN A 239 -10.99 -2.89 -25.03
CA GLN A 239 -10.10 -1.77 -25.35
C GLN A 239 -8.62 -2.18 -25.33
N VAL A 240 -8.22 -3.06 -24.41
CA VAL A 240 -6.82 -3.48 -24.24
C VAL A 240 -6.49 -4.72 -25.07
N TYR A 241 -7.36 -5.74 -25.05
CA TYR A 241 -7.08 -7.07 -25.59
C TYR A 241 -7.94 -7.47 -26.80
N GLY A 242 -8.96 -6.69 -27.15
CA GLY A 242 -9.94 -7.03 -28.19
C GLY A 242 -9.35 -7.14 -29.60
N ASN A 243 -8.22 -6.50 -29.88
CA ASN A 243 -7.57 -6.53 -31.19
C ASN A 243 -6.69 -7.77 -31.43
N ASN A 244 -6.45 -8.60 -30.40
CA ASN A 244 -5.35 -9.58 -30.42
C ASN A 244 -5.76 -11.07 -30.41
N GLN A 245 -7.04 -11.46 -30.47
CA GLN A 245 -7.40 -12.89 -30.51
C GLN A 245 -8.71 -13.21 -31.26
N ASN A 246 -8.70 -14.36 -31.95
CA ASN A 246 -9.87 -15.12 -32.39
C ASN A 246 -10.64 -15.78 -31.21
N SER A 247 -10.50 -15.29 -29.96
CA SER A 247 -11.18 -15.88 -28.80
C SER A 247 -12.60 -15.33 -28.69
N GLN A 248 -13.55 -16.21 -28.35
CA GLN A 248 -14.94 -15.78 -28.06
C GLN A 248 -15.01 -14.94 -26.76
N GLU A 249 -13.98 -15.02 -25.91
CA GLU A 249 -13.93 -14.40 -24.58
C GLU A 249 -12.64 -13.60 -24.37
N VAL A 250 -12.78 -12.34 -23.97
CA VAL A 250 -11.67 -11.40 -23.73
C VAL A 250 -11.32 -11.28 -22.25
N VAL A 251 -12.31 -11.47 -21.36
CA VAL A 251 -12.15 -11.45 -19.91
C VAL A 251 -11.76 -12.86 -19.45
N THR A 252 -10.46 -13.13 -19.48
CA THR A 252 -9.88 -14.38 -19.00
C THR A 252 -9.03 -14.11 -17.77
N TYR A 253 -8.81 -15.12 -16.93
CA TYR A 253 -7.92 -14.96 -15.79
C TYR A 253 -6.48 -14.61 -16.22
N SER A 254 -6.05 -15.10 -17.39
CA SER A 254 -4.76 -14.74 -18.01
C SER A 254 -4.65 -13.24 -18.32
N ASN A 255 -5.73 -12.61 -18.80
CA ASN A 255 -5.73 -11.17 -19.06
C ASN A 255 -5.89 -10.34 -17.78
N ILE A 256 -6.57 -10.86 -16.75
CA ILE A 256 -6.64 -10.25 -15.41
C ILE A 256 -5.23 -10.15 -14.81
N MET A 257 -4.48 -11.26 -14.76
CA MET A 257 -3.11 -11.27 -14.20
C MET A 257 -2.13 -10.41 -15.00
N LYS A 258 -2.28 -10.32 -16.33
CA LYS A 258 -1.45 -9.42 -17.17
C LYS A 258 -1.69 -7.94 -16.83
N ALA A 259 -2.95 -7.53 -16.74
CA ALA A 259 -3.31 -6.16 -16.36
C ALA A 259 -2.80 -5.80 -14.96
N ILE A 260 -3.03 -6.68 -13.97
CA ILE A 260 -2.52 -6.49 -12.59
C ILE A 260 -0.97 -6.40 -12.57
N ALA A 261 -0.29 -7.22 -13.37
CA ALA A 261 1.17 -7.17 -13.48
C ALA A 261 1.66 -5.88 -14.16
N ALA A 262 0.96 -5.37 -15.19
CA ALA A 262 1.27 -4.11 -15.82
C ALA A 262 1.16 -2.94 -14.83
N TYR A 263 0.08 -2.91 -14.03
CA TYR A 263 -0.10 -1.91 -12.98
C TYR A 263 1.02 -1.92 -11.95
N GLN A 264 1.34 -3.08 -11.38
CA GLN A 264 2.46 -3.21 -10.44
C GLN A 264 3.80 -2.82 -11.08
N LYS A 265 4.02 -3.19 -12.35
CA LYS A 265 5.24 -2.86 -13.08
C LYS A 265 5.40 -1.36 -13.34
N SER A 266 4.29 -0.62 -13.48
CA SER A 266 4.31 0.84 -13.69
C SER A 266 4.82 1.64 -12.49
N MET A 267 4.86 1.04 -11.29
CA MET A 267 5.33 1.68 -10.05
C MET A 267 6.86 1.72 -9.98
N ASN A 268 7.44 2.50 -10.89
CA ASN A 268 8.87 2.76 -10.95
C ASN A 268 9.25 4.02 -10.17
N PHE A 269 9.69 3.81 -8.93
CA PHE A 269 10.08 4.83 -7.98
C PHE A 269 11.57 4.71 -7.69
N THR A 270 12.40 5.06 -8.68
CA THR A 270 13.87 4.93 -8.62
C THR A 270 14.59 6.28 -8.75
N ASN A 271 13.89 7.41 -8.71
CA ASN A 271 14.49 8.75 -8.77
C ASN A 271 14.94 9.22 -7.38
N ASN A 272 15.91 8.51 -6.79
CA ASN A 272 16.36 8.74 -5.42
C ASN A 272 17.72 9.51 -5.36
N PRO A 273 18.04 10.12 -4.20
CA PRO A 273 19.33 10.77 -3.93
C PRO A 273 20.58 9.93 -4.26
N TRP A 274 20.60 8.64 -3.91
CA TRP A 274 21.74 7.75 -4.16
C TRP A 274 22.06 7.60 -5.65
N PHE A 275 21.04 7.41 -6.48
CA PHE A 275 21.21 7.28 -7.94
C PHE A 275 21.70 8.59 -8.57
N LYS A 276 21.25 9.75 -8.07
CA LYS A 276 21.78 11.06 -8.49
C LYS A 276 23.25 11.21 -8.10
N TYR A 277 23.62 10.76 -6.91
CA TYR A 277 25.00 10.77 -6.42
C TYR A 277 25.93 9.90 -7.28
N ILE A 278 25.51 8.68 -7.65
CA ILE A 278 26.27 7.80 -8.57
C ILE A 278 26.46 8.49 -9.92
N LYS A 279 25.41 9.16 -10.44
CA LYS A 279 25.43 9.91 -11.70
C LYS A 279 26.23 11.23 -11.66
N GLY A 280 26.82 11.57 -10.52
CA GLY A 280 27.77 12.68 -10.38
C GLY A 280 27.28 13.86 -9.55
N ASP A 281 26.02 13.90 -9.13
CA ASP A 281 25.53 14.95 -8.24
C ASP A 281 25.95 14.67 -6.78
N LYS A 282 27.16 15.12 -6.42
CA LYS A 282 27.73 14.95 -5.08
C LYS A 282 26.98 15.69 -3.98
N SER A 283 26.08 16.61 -4.35
CA SER A 283 25.23 17.36 -3.41
C SER A 283 23.90 16.68 -3.14
N ALA A 284 23.54 15.63 -3.89
CA ALA A 284 22.29 14.90 -3.71
C ALA A 284 22.21 14.20 -2.33
N MET A 285 23.35 13.92 -1.70
CA MET A 285 23.42 13.25 -0.39
C MET A 285 24.09 14.11 0.65
N THR A 286 23.59 14.03 1.89
CA THR A 286 24.22 14.62 3.07
C THR A 286 25.47 13.84 3.48
N GLU A 287 26.34 14.45 4.29
CA GLU A 287 27.55 13.76 4.78
C GLU A 287 27.23 12.51 5.62
N SER A 288 26.14 12.51 6.39
CA SER A 288 25.69 11.32 7.12
C SER A 288 25.27 10.18 6.17
N GLN A 289 24.52 10.52 5.11
CA GLN A 289 24.13 9.56 4.08
C GLN A 289 25.35 8.99 3.34
N LYS A 290 26.37 9.80 3.07
CA LYS A 290 27.64 9.35 2.46
C LYS A 290 28.41 8.41 3.40
N ARG A 291 28.49 8.71 4.69
CA ARG A 291 29.14 7.82 5.68
C ARG A 291 28.40 6.48 5.77
N GLY A 292 27.07 6.52 5.79
CA GLY A 292 26.23 5.33 5.75
C GLY A 292 26.42 4.49 4.49
N ALA A 293 26.49 5.13 3.32
CA ALA A 293 26.79 4.45 2.06
C ALA A 293 28.17 3.78 2.09
N TYR A 294 29.17 4.45 2.68
CA TYR A 294 30.49 3.89 2.82
C TYR A 294 30.47 2.64 3.72
N LEU A 295 29.85 2.73 4.90
CA LEU A 295 29.68 1.59 5.79
C LEU A 295 28.96 0.44 5.08
N TYR A 296 27.82 0.73 4.45
CA TYR A 296 27.03 -0.25 3.72
C TYR A 296 27.82 -1.01 2.64
N LEU A 297 28.64 -0.29 1.87
CA LEU A 297 29.41 -0.83 0.75
C LEU A 297 30.73 -1.49 1.16
N TYR A 298 31.26 -1.17 2.35
CA TYR A 298 32.59 -1.58 2.78
C TYR A 298 32.61 -2.57 3.95
N LEU A 299 31.61 -2.54 4.86
CA LEU A 299 31.70 -3.12 6.20
C LEU A 299 32.39 -4.51 6.20
N PRO A 300 33.65 -4.62 6.66
CA PRO A 300 34.38 -5.87 6.64
C PRO A 300 33.78 -6.82 7.70
N PRO A 301 33.86 -8.14 7.51
CA PRO A 301 33.49 -9.07 8.55
C PRO A 301 34.59 -9.05 9.64
N PRO A 302 34.25 -9.33 10.91
CA PRO A 302 35.28 -9.61 11.91
C PRO A 302 36.11 -10.83 11.45
N PRO A 303 37.45 -10.82 11.62
CA PRO A 303 38.30 -11.93 11.19
C PRO A 303 37.94 -13.21 11.94
N SER A 304 37.67 -14.30 11.21
CA SER A 304 37.21 -15.58 11.75
C SER A 304 38.23 -16.29 12.66
N ASP A 305 39.48 -15.86 12.68
CA ASP A 305 40.59 -16.48 13.43
C ASP A 305 41.49 -15.47 14.18
N GLY A 306 41.08 -14.19 14.27
CA GLY A 306 41.93 -13.12 14.82
C GLY A 306 43.13 -12.74 13.94
N GLY A 307 43.17 -13.20 12.68
CA GLY A 307 44.18 -12.87 11.68
C GLY A 307 43.97 -11.52 10.99
N SER A 308 44.78 -11.26 9.96
CA SER A 308 44.65 -10.06 9.12
C SER A 308 43.41 -10.18 8.21
N PRO A 309 42.67 -9.09 7.94
CA PRO A 309 41.50 -9.10 7.06
C PRO A 309 41.85 -9.69 5.67
N PRO A 310 40.98 -10.50 5.06
CA PRO A 310 41.23 -11.05 3.72
C PRO A 310 41.37 -9.92 2.68
N ASP A 311 42.25 -10.12 1.68
CA ASP A 311 42.50 -9.19 0.56
C ASP A 311 41.29 -9.00 -0.39
N PHE A 312 40.17 -9.66 -0.12
CA PHE A 312 38.88 -9.50 -0.82
C PHE A 312 37.75 -9.46 0.23
N ILE A 313 36.92 -8.41 0.19
CA ILE A 313 36.01 -7.99 1.27
C ILE A 313 34.71 -8.81 1.29
N PRO A 314 34.31 -9.46 2.40
CA PRO A 314 32.92 -9.83 2.64
C PRO A 314 32.15 -8.66 3.26
N THR A 315 31.61 -7.80 2.41
CA THR A 315 30.82 -6.63 2.76
C THR A 315 29.44 -7.05 3.31
N GLN A 316 29.18 -6.91 4.61
CA GLN A 316 28.03 -7.56 5.26
C GLN A 316 26.66 -7.20 4.66
N CYS A 317 26.38 -5.91 4.43
CA CYS A 317 25.09 -5.47 3.90
C CYS A 317 24.95 -5.73 2.39
N ILE A 318 25.86 -5.19 1.57
CA ILE A 318 25.84 -5.36 0.10
C ILE A 318 26.11 -6.81 -0.34
N GLY A 319 26.68 -7.66 0.52
CA GLY A 319 26.84 -9.10 0.26
C GLY A 319 25.50 -9.80 -0.02
N CYS A 320 24.45 -9.39 0.70
CA CYS A 320 23.08 -9.82 0.45
C CYS A 320 22.32 -8.82 -0.43
N HIS A 321 22.41 -7.52 -0.15
CA HIS A 321 21.66 -6.48 -0.85
C HIS A 321 22.49 -5.80 -1.96
N ASN A 322 22.99 -6.58 -2.93
CA ASN A 322 23.82 -6.06 -4.02
C ASN A 322 23.06 -5.40 -5.17
N THR A 323 23.83 -4.84 -6.10
CA THR A 323 23.39 -4.20 -7.36
C THR A 323 22.55 -2.94 -7.15
N ASP A 324 22.20 -2.25 -8.24
CA ASP A 324 21.38 -1.03 -8.15
C ASP A 324 19.97 -1.30 -7.58
N SER A 325 19.47 -2.54 -7.60
CA SER A 325 18.15 -2.88 -7.04
C SER A 325 18.19 -3.25 -5.57
N PHE A 326 19.38 -3.31 -4.95
CA PHE A 326 19.53 -3.69 -3.54
C PHE A 326 18.92 -5.06 -3.20
N THR A 327 18.88 -5.95 -4.20
CA THR A 327 18.40 -7.33 -4.12
C THR A 327 19.54 -8.26 -4.50
N GLN A 328 19.66 -9.43 -3.87
CA GLN A 328 20.71 -10.37 -4.23
C GLN A 328 20.54 -10.92 -5.65
N THR A 329 21.63 -11.05 -6.42
CA THR A 329 21.57 -11.57 -7.80
C THR A 329 22.64 -12.60 -8.19
N LYS A 330 23.64 -12.91 -7.33
CA LYS A 330 24.82 -13.69 -7.74
C LYS A 330 24.92 -15.15 -7.22
N VAL A 331 24.37 -15.54 -6.05
CA VAL A 331 24.54 -16.93 -5.51
C VAL A 331 23.24 -17.48 -4.91
N SER A 332 22.94 -17.28 -3.62
CA SER A 332 21.60 -17.50 -3.03
C SER A 332 20.80 -16.19 -3.05
N ASN A 333 19.48 -16.22 -2.77
CA ASN A 333 18.66 -15.02 -2.46
C ASN A 333 17.95 -15.13 -1.10
N TYR A 334 18.25 -16.20 -0.36
CA TYR A 334 17.46 -16.66 0.77
C TYR A 334 18.36 -16.79 1.99
N HIS A 335 17.96 -16.15 3.09
CA HIS A 335 18.77 -16.05 4.30
C HIS A 335 17.95 -16.34 5.54
N ARG A 336 18.58 -17.00 6.50
CA ARG A 336 18.12 -17.09 7.88
C ARG A 336 18.70 -15.92 8.66
N LEU A 337 17.83 -15.08 9.21
CA LEU A 337 18.25 -13.92 10.00
C LEU A 337 17.70 -13.92 11.43
N ALA A 338 16.94 -14.95 11.80
CA ALA A 338 16.31 -15.08 13.12
C ALA A 338 15.50 -13.84 13.57
N PHE A 339 14.87 -13.12 12.63
CA PHE A 339 13.93 -12.06 12.99
C PHE A 339 12.76 -12.67 13.78
N PRO A 340 12.27 -12.00 14.85
CA PRO A 340 11.13 -12.47 15.62
C PRO A 340 9.94 -12.88 14.76
N GLN A 341 9.47 -14.10 14.96
CA GLN A 341 8.31 -14.63 14.27
C GLN A 341 7.05 -14.44 15.13
N ILE A 342 6.26 -13.41 14.81
CA ILE A 342 4.91 -13.22 15.35
C ILE A 342 3.85 -13.70 14.35
N GLY A 343 2.62 -13.91 14.83
CA GLY A 343 1.49 -14.32 13.98
C GLY A 343 1.24 -15.83 13.90
N PRO A 344 0.33 -16.25 13.02
CA PRO A 344 -0.15 -17.63 12.97
C PRO A 344 0.83 -18.61 12.32
N GLY A 345 1.85 -18.11 11.60
CA GLY A 345 2.79 -18.92 10.82
C GLY A 345 2.13 -19.80 9.75
N THR A 346 2.90 -20.71 9.15
CA THR A 346 2.44 -21.51 7.99
C THR A 346 1.98 -22.92 8.37
N GLY A 347 1.82 -23.23 9.66
CA GLY A 347 1.20 -24.50 10.08
C GLY A 347 2.12 -25.71 10.15
N ALA A 348 3.46 -25.56 10.21
CA ALA A 348 4.41 -26.67 10.11
C ALA A 348 5.50 -26.62 11.20
N GLY A 349 6.25 -27.70 11.42
CA GLY A 349 7.44 -27.70 12.30
C GLY A 349 7.18 -28.05 13.77
N ILE A 350 7.93 -27.38 14.68
CA ILE A 350 7.96 -27.64 16.14
C ILE A 350 6.61 -27.33 16.80
N THR A 351 6.00 -26.23 16.38
CA THR A 351 4.65 -25.83 16.78
C THR A 351 3.76 -25.80 15.54
N LYS A 352 2.43 -25.74 15.74
CA LYS A 352 1.49 -25.52 14.64
C LYS A 352 1.51 -24.07 14.13
N THR A 353 2.31 -23.20 14.73
CA THR A 353 2.41 -21.78 14.40
C THR A 353 3.78 -21.41 13.81
N ASN A 354 4.66 -22.38 13.54
CA ASN A 354 5.97 -22.10 12.96
C ASN A 354 5.86 -21.75 11.47
N ASP A 355 6.70 -20.81 11.02
CA ASP A 355 6.91 -20.49 9.62
C ASP A 355 8.24 -21.07 9.15
N LEU A 356 8.21 -22.15 8.36
CA LEU A 356 9.43 -22.81 7.89
C LEU A 356 10.16 -22.03 6.78
N GLY A 357 9.65 -20.87 6.38
CA GLY A 357 10.20 -20.08 5.29
C GLY A 357 10.19 -20.86 3.97
N ARG A 358 11.30 -20.79 3.24
CA ARG A 358 11.45 -21.43 1.94
C ARG A 358 11.34 -22.97 1.97
N MET A 359 11.72 -23.62 3.08
CA MET A 359 11.56 -25.08 3.23
C MET A 359 10.12 -25.54 2.99
N HIS A 360 9.12 -24.70 3.31
CA HIS A 360 7.72 -25.02 3.04
C HIS A 360 7.46 -25.32 1.55
N ARG A 361 8.21 -24.69 0.64
CA ARG A 361 8.07 -24.89 -0.81
C ARG A 361 8.91 -26.04 -1.34
N ASN A 362 10.17 -26.15 -0.93
CA ASN A 362 11.14 -27.04 -1.57
C ASN A 362 11.54 -28.28 -0.74
N ASN A 363 11.04 -28.37 0.50
CA ASN A 363 11.32 -29.45 1.45
C ASN A 363 12.82 -29.65 1.75
N SER A 364 13.63 -28.61 1.56
CA SER A 364 15.07 -28.61 1.83
C SER A 364 15.33 -28.11 3.25
N GLU A 365 15.91 -28.95 4.11
CA GLU A 365 16.31 -28.55 5.46
C GLU A 365 17.34 -27.41 5.44
N ALA A 366 18.18 -27.35 4.40
CA ALA A 366 19.14 -26.27 4.21
C ALA A 366 18.48 -24.90 4.00
N ASP A 367 17.20 -24.85 3.62
CA ASP A 367 16.41 -23.62 3.42
C ASP A 367 15.41 -23.35 4.55
N MET A 368 15.45 -24.14 5.63
CA MET A 368 14.56 -23.94 6.77
C MET A 368 14.75 -22.54 7.36
N PHE A 369 13.65 -21.84 7.65
CA PHE A 369 13.61 -20.45 8.13
C PHE A 369 14.28 -19.41 7.21
N SER A 370 14.58 -19.78 5.96
CA SER A 370 15.18 -18.86 5.01
C SER A 370 14.10 -18.05 4.30
N PHE A 371 14.32 -16.74 4.22
CA PHE A 371 13.44 -15.80 3.52
C PHE A 371 14.21 -15.00 2.48
N ARG A 372 13.49 -14.57 1.44
CA ARG A 372 14.01 -13.75 0.36
C ARG A 372 14.37 -12.34 0.85
N SER A 373 15.57 -11.87 0.51
CA SER A 373 15.94 -10.46 0.62
C SER A 373 15.17 -9.63 -0.42
N GLY A 374 14.34 -8.70 0.06
CA GLY A 374 13.65 -7.71 -0.77
C GLY A 374 14.57 -6.55 -1.18
N THR A 375 14.12 -5.73 -2.14
CA THR A 375 14.77 -4.45 -2.45
C THR A 375 14.75 -3.53 -1.23
N LEU A 376 15.80 -2.71 -1.10
CA LEU A 376 15.87 -1.60 -0.14
C LEU A 376 15.45 -0.25 -0.74
N LEU A 377 15.06 -0.21 -2.02
CA LEU A 377 14.53 1.01 -2.63
C LEU A 377 13.22 1.40 -1.95
N ASN A 378 13.10 2.67 -1.57
CA ASN A 378 11.95 3.20 -0.82
C ASN A 378 11.71 2.57 0.56
N ILE A 379 12.68 1.85 1.13
CA ILE A 379 12.51 1.12 2.39
C ILE A 379 12.04 2.03 3.54
N GLU A 380 12.38 3.32 3.52
CA GLU A 380 11.96 4.32 4.52
C GLU A 380 10.45 4.35 4.77
N VAL A 381 9.63 4.08 3.75
CA VAL A 381 8.15 4.24 3.82
C VAL A 381 7.40 2.91 3.88
N THR A 382 8.09 1.78 4.05
CA THR A 382 7.48 0.44 3.95
C THR A 382 7.42 -0.29 5.29
N ALA A 383 7.50 0.45 6.40
CA ALA A 383 7.34 -0.10 7.73
C ALA A 383 5.93 -0.74 7.91
N PRO A 384 5.79 -1.72 8.82
CA PRO A 384 6.85 -2.35 9.61
C PRO A 384 7.68 -3.37 8.82
N TYR A 385 8.86 -3.70 9.34
CA TYR A 385 9.92 -4.47 8.70
C TYR A 385 10.00 -5.92 9.19
N GLY A 386 10.64 -6.77 8.39
CA GLY A 386 10.76 -8.19 8.64
C GLY A 386 9.72 -9.02 7.89
N HIS A 387 9.84 -10.35 7.96
CA HIS A 387 8.88 -11.24 7.29
C HIS A 387 7.52 -11.25 8.00
N ALA A 388 7.50 -10.99 9.30
CA ALA A 388 6.30 -10.91 10.15
C ALA A 388 5.99 -9.47 10.62
N GLY A 389 6.69 -8.46 10.07
CA GLY A 389 6.45 -7.05 10.43
C GLY A 389 6.78 -6.75 11.88
N ASN A 390 7.82 -7.37 12.42
CA ASN A 390 8.18 -7.39 13.84
C ASN A 390 9.02 -6.18 14.29
N TYR A 391 9.37 -5.25 13.40
CA TYR A 391 10.08 -4.00 13.74
C TYR A 391 9.38 -2.81 13.09
N ASP A 392 9.09 -1.76 13.85
CA ASP A 392 8.41 -0.57 13.34
C ASP A 392 9.38 0.43 12.69
N THR A 393 10.67 0.38 13.05
CA THR A 393 11.68 1.35 12.59
C THR A 393 12.91 0.67 11.97
N LEU A 394 13.62 1.41 11.11
CA LEU A 394 14.88 0.93 10.54
C LEU A 394 15.98 0.84 11.60
N GLU A 395 15.91 1.67 12.63
CA GLU A 395 16.78 1.64 13.79
C GLU A 395 16.69 0.29 14.51
N GLN A 396 15.48 -0.22 14.76
CA GLN A 396 15.28 -1.56 15.36
C GLN A 396 15.82 -2.68 14.47
N VAL A 397 15.68 -2.56 13.15
CA VAL A 397 16.28 -3.50 12.19
C VAL A 397 17.80 -3.48 12.30
N MET A 398 18.41 -2.28 12.38
CA MET A 398 19.86 -2.14 12.50
C MET A 398 20.38 -2.59 13.87
N GLU A 399 19.62 -2.40 14.95
CA GLU A 399 19.91 -2.98 16.28
C GLU A 399 20.01 -4.50 16.19
N HIS A 400 19.06 -5.17 15.52
CA HIS A 400 19.08 -6.61 15.31
C HIS A 400 20.33 -7.06 14.55
N TYR A 401 20.71 -6.35 13.48
CA TYR A 401 21.94 -6.69 12.76
C TYR A 401 23.20 -6.41 13.60
N ASN A 402 23.18 -5.43 14.51
CA ASN A 402 24.33 -5.07 15.34
C ASN A 402 24.61 -6.10 16.45
N ASP A 403 23.57 -6.61 17.11
CA ASP A 403 23.64 -7.73 18.07
C ASP A 403 22.29 -8.44 18.18
N TYR A 404 22.09 -9.43 17.32
CA TYR A 404 20.78 -10.09 17.19
C TYR A 404 20.37 -10.85 18.46
N ARG A 405 21.30 -11.46 19.20
CA ARG A 405 20.99 -12.19 20.45
C ARG A 405 20.57 -11.23 21.56
N ALA A 406 21.21 -10.06 21.67
CA ALA A 406 20.76 -9.04 22.61
C ALA A 406 19.37 -8.50 22.24
N THR A 407 19.14 -8.20 20.96
CA THR A 407 17.84 -7.70 20.48
C THR A 407 16.72 -8.73 20.67
N LEU A 408 16.96 -10.02 20.42
CA LEU A 408 15.96 -11.06 20.65
C LEU A 408 15.55 -11.17 22.11
N ARG A 409 16.52 -11.16 23.05
CA ARG A 409 16.22 -11.16 24.49
C ARG A 409 15.34 -9.99 24.86
N ASP A 410 15.73 -8.78 24.46
CA ASP A 410 14.96 -7.58 24.76
C ASP A 410 13.55 -7.61 24.15
N TYR A 411 13.44 -8.04 22.88
CA TYR A 411 12.16 -8.15 22.17
C TYR A 411 11.17 -9.05 22.91
N PHE A 412 11.62 -10.21 23.39
CA PHE A 412 10.76 -11.17 24.10
C PHE A 412 10.55 -10.80 25.58
N ASP A 413 11.58 -10.35 26.30
CA ASP A 413 11.47 -9.94 27.71
C ASP A 413 10.48 -8.78 27.87
N ASN A 414 10.55 -7.79 26.96
CA ASN A 414 9.68 -6.61 26.98
C ASN A 414 8.41 -6.76 26.14
N LYS A 415 8.21 -7.89 25.46
CA LYS A 415 7.04 -8.17 24.60
C LYS A 415 6.82 -7.04 23.58
N ARG A 416 7.88 -6.61 22.88
CA ARG A 416 7.88 -5.40 22.03
C ARG A 416 6.77 -5.33 20.97
N TRP A 417 6.16 -6.44 20.58
CA TRP A 417 4.95 -6.39 19.73
C TRP A 417 3.80 -5.60 20.37
N CYS A 418 3.70 -5.57 21.70
CA CYS A 418 2.75 -4.73 22.44
C CYS A 418 2.97 -3.23 22.25
N GLU A 419 4.12 -2.80 21.74
CA GLU A 419 4.41 -1.39 21.47
C GLU A 419 3.96 -1.00 20.05
N GLN A 420 3.79 -1.98 19.16
CA GLN A 420 3.44 -1.74 17.76
C GLN A 420 2.03 -1.17 17.62
N ALA A 421 1.86 -0.27 16.65
CA ALA A 421 0.59 0.42 16.42
C ALA A 421 -0.62 -0.53 16.26
N GLN A 422 -0.40 -1.73 15.70
CA GLN A 422 -1.45 -2.73 15.50
C GLN A 422 -1.91 -3.40 16.82
N PHE A 423 -1.01 -3.58 17.80
CA PHE A 423 -1.29 -4.40 18.99
C PHE A 423 -1.32 -3.62 20.30
N LYS A 424 -0.84 -2.36 20.32
CA LYS A 424 -0.73 -1.53 21.53
C LYS A 424 -2.03 -1.26 22.29
N HIS A 425 -3.18 -1.45 21.63
CA HIS A 425 -4.50 -1.29 22.23
C HIS A 425 -5.25 -2.62 22.43
N ALA A 426 -4.62 -3.76 22.13
CA ALA A 426 -5.21 -5.06 22.41
C ALA A 426 -5.25 -5.31 23.93
N ALA A 427 -6.39 -5.74 24.46
CA ALA A 427 -6.62 -5.90 25.90
C ALA A 427 -5.65 -6.89 26.59
N ASP A 428 -5.15 -7.89 25.86
CA ASP A 428 -4.14 -8.84 26.32
C ASP A 428 -3.07 -9.04 25.24
N CYS A 429 -2.40 -7.93 24.88
CA CYS A 429 -1.39 -7.95 23.82
C CYS A 429 -0.26 -8.96 24.10
N GLN A 430 0.08 -9.19 25.38
CA GLN A 430 1.19 -10.08 25.78
C GLN A 430 0.92 -11.54 25.43
N ALA A 431 -0.34 -11.97 25.45
CA ALA A 431 -0.73 -13.34 25.14
C ALA A 431 -0.97 -13.62 23.64
N LEU A 432 -0.87 -12.61 22.77
CA LEU A 432 -1.18 -12.75 21.33
C LEU A 432 -0.31 -13.80 20.62
N PHE A 433 0.97 -13.89 20.98
CA PHE A 433 1.96 -14.72 20.27
C PHE A 433 2.75 -15.60 21.24
N ILE A 434 2.05 -16.50 21.94
CA ILE A 434 2.61 -17.39 22.98
C ILE A 434 3.80 -18.25 22.48
N ASP A 435 3.79 -18.64 21.21
CA ASP A 435 4.82 -19.48 20.60
C ASP A 435 5.96 -18.69 19.92
N ALA A 436 5.88 -17.34 19.89
CA ALA A 436 6.82 -16.53 19.10
C ALA A 436 8.28 -16.74 19.49
N GLU A 437 8.55 -16.83 20.80
CA GLU A 437 9.90 -17.06 21.32
C GLU A 437 10.44 -18.44 20.92
N ILE A 438 9.63 -19.49 21.09
CA ILE A 438 10.01 -20.87 20.73
C ILE A 438 10.27 -21.00 19.22
N ASN A 439 9.40 -20.41 18.41
CA ASN A 439 9.53 -20.43 16.95
C ASN A 439 10.79 -19.68 16.49
N THR A 440 11.07 -18.52 17.10
CA THR A 440 12.24 -17.70 16.77
C THR A 440 13.54 -18.36 17.24
N GLU A 441 13.55 -18.96 18.44
CA GLU A 441 14.73 -19.64 18.99
C GLU A 441 15.17 -20.83 18.13
N ALA A 442 14.23 -21.52 17.48
CA ALA A 442 14.55 -22.59 16.55
C ALA A 442 15.38 -22.11 15.35
N ALA A 443 15.09 -20.91 14.84
CA ALA A 443 15.89 -20.28 13.79
C ALA A 443 17.22 -19.73 14.34
N ALA A 444 17.19 -19.09 15.52
CA ALA A 444 18.36 -18.51 16.16
C ALA A 444 19.43 -19.57 16.49
N LYS A 445 19.03 -20.76 16.92
CA LYS A 445 19.94 -21.88 17.17
C LYS A 445 20.70 -22.31 15.90
N ILE A 446 20.03 -22.34 14.75
CA ILE A 446 20.68 -22.71 13.48
C ILE A 446 21.68 -21.62 13.08
N VAL A 447 21.31 -20.35 13.27
CA VAL A 447 22.23 -19.22 13.03
C VAL A 447 23.46 -19.30 13.95
N ASP A 448 23.29 -19.61 15.24
CA ASP A 448 24.42 -19.81 16.16
C ASP A 448 25.34 -20.96 15.71
N ASP A 449 24.76 -22.09 15.30
CA ASP A 449 25.52 -23.24 14.81
C ASP A 449 26.30 -22.86 13.52
N GLU A 450 25.69 -22.09 12.60
CA GLU A 450 26.33 -21.54 11.39
C GLU A 450 27.48 -20.57 11.72
N ILE A 451 27.29 -19.67 12.69
CA ILE A 451 28.32 -18.75 13.17
C ILE A 451 29.49 -19.53 13.79
N ALA A 452 29.21 -20.56 14.60
CA ALA A 452 30.22 -21.41 15.21
C ALA A 452 31.05 -22.18 14.16
N ASP A 453 30.42 -22.53 13.03
CA ASP A 453 31.06 -23.15 11.87
C ASP A 453 31.81 -22.15 10.96
N GLY A 454 31.81 -20.86 11.32
CA GLY A 454 32.58 -19.80 10.65
C GLY A 454 31.80 -18.95 9.65
N ALA A 455 30.46 -19.01 9.65
CA ALA A 455 29.66 -18.08 8.85
C ALA A 455 29.85 -16.64 9.38
N PRO A 456 30.25 -15.68 8.54
CA PRO A 456 30.53 -14.30 8.97
C PRO A 456 29.25 -13.45 9.09
N VAL A 457 28.07 -14.07 9.17
CA VAL A 457 26.76 -13.40 9.11
C VAL A 457 26.19 -13.31 10.53
N LEU A 458 25.67 -12.14 10.91
CA LEU A 458 25.08 -11.87 12.24
C LEU A 458 26.03 -12.02 13.45
N VAL A 459 27.34 -12.02 13.21
CA VAL A 459 28.31 -11.76 14.28
C VAL A 459 28.15 -10.30 14.73
N PRO A 460 28.23 -9.99 16.04
CA PRO A 460 28.10 -8.62 16.51
C PRO A 460 29.00 -7.64 15.75
N LEU A 461 28.41 -6.54 15.27
CA LEU A 461 29.10 -5.59 14.38
C LEU A 461 29.90 -4.53 15.15
N GLU A 462 29.58 -4.34 16.44
CA GLU A 462 30.15 -3.31 17.31
C GLU A 462 30.03 -1.88 16.76
N LEU A 463 28.96 -1.60 15.99
CA LEU A 463 28.70 -0.27 15.44
C LEU A 463 28.30 0.71 16.55
N THR A 464 28.83 1.93 16.46
CA THR A 464 28.42 3.06 17.30
C THR A 464 27.02 3.55 16.93
N GLU A 465 26.36 4.27 17.85
CA GLU A 465 25.06 4.91 17.59
C GLU A 465 25.08 5.81 16.34
N GLN A 466 26.19 6.53 16.12
CA GLN A 466 26.35 7.40 14.95
C GLN A 466 26.44 6.59 13.65
N GLU A 467 27.14 5.45 13.67
CA GLU A 467 27.27 4.58 12.50
C GLU A 467 25.94 3.90 12.15
N LEU A 468 25.19 3.45 13.16
CA LEU A 468 23.82 2.95 12.98
C LEU A 468 22.93 4.02 12.34
N ALA A 469 22.95 5.24 12.88
CA ALA A 469 22.21 6.37 12.32
C ALA A 469 22.64 6.73 10.89
N ASP A 470 23.94 6.67 10.59
CA ASP A 470 24.47 6.92 9.26
C ASP A 470 23.95 5.89 8.24
N ILE A 471 23.96 4.60 8.58
CA ILE A 471 23.41 3.53 7.71
C ILE A 471 21.90 3.73 7.50
N VAL A 472 21.14 4.05 8.55
CA VAL A 472 19.70 4.36 8.41
C VAL A 472 19.49 5.56 7.50
N ASN A 473 20.28 6.63 7.65
CA ASN A 473 20.18 7.80 6.78
C ASN A 473 20.53 7.46 5.32
N PHE A 474 21.50 6.57 5.08
CA PHE A 474 21.76 6.05 3.74
C PHE A 474 20.54 5.31 3.17
N MET A 475 19.86 4.47 3.95
CA MET A 475 18.62 3.81 3.50
C MET A 475 17.52 4.83 3.13
N LYS A 476 17.42 5.95 3.85
CA LYS A 476 16.53 7.08 3.50
C LYS A 476 16.93 7.77 2.18
N ALA A 477 18.22 7.75 1.80
CA ALA A 477 18.68 8.25 0.49
C ALA A 477 18.28 7.32 -0.68
N LEU A 478 17.69 6.15 -0.41
CA LEU A 478 17.17 5.23 -1.43
C LEU A 478 15.69 5.51 -1.76
N THR A 479 15.08 6.50 -1.12
CA THR A 479 13.67 6.87 -1.30
C THR A 479 13.49 7.84 -2.46
N ASP A 480 12.59 7.50 -3.38
CA ASP A 480 12.07 8.42 -4.39
C ASP A 480 11.14 9.45 -3.72
N PRO A 481 11.37 10.77 -3.87
CA PRO A 481 10.50 11.78 -3.28
C PRO A 481 9.02 11.64 -3.65
N CYS A 482 8.70 11.02 -4.79
CA CYS A 482 7.32 10.78 -5.22
C CYS A 482 6.54 9.93 -4.20
N VAL A 483 7.17 8.92 -3.58
CA VAL A 483 6.46 8.04 -2.62
C VAL A 483 6.18 8.73 -1.28
N LYS A 484 6.67 9.96 -1.09
CA LYS A 484 6.41 10.83 0.06
C LYS A 484 5.53 12.04 -0.30
N ASP A 485 4.98 12.09 -1.51
CA ASP A 485 4.12 13.17 -1.99
C ASP A 485 2.80 12.62 -2.52
N ALA A 486 1.70 12.97 -1.86
CA ALA A 486 0.39 12.42 -2.18
C ALA A 486 -0.04 12.77 -3.60
N ALA A 487 0.24 14.00 -4.06
CA ALA A 487 -0.09 14.47 -5.40
C ALA A 487 0.67 13.70 -6.49
N CYS A 488 1.92 13.29 -6.23
CA CYS A 488 2.65 12.42 -7.13
C CYS A 488 2.03 11.01 -7.20
N LEU A 489 1.72 10.42 -6.05
CA LEU A 489 1.15 9.07 -5.96
C LEU A 489 -0.29 8.95 -6.50
N GLN A 490 -1.04 10.06 -6.62
CA GLN A 490 -2.41 10.07 -7.16
C GLN A 490 -2.53 9.38 -8.53
N ALA A 491 -1.49 9.43 -9.38
CA ALA A 491 -1.50 8.77 -10.69
C ALA A 491 -1.76 7.24 -10.60
N TRP A 492 -1.35 6.61 -9.49
CA TRP A 492 -1.53 5.19 -9.23
C TRP A 492 -2.79 4.85 -8.42
N LEU A 493 -3.62 5.84 -8.07
CA LEU A 493 -4.92 5.63 -7.43
C LEU A 493 -6.06 5.75 -8.47
N PRO A 494 -7.18 5.03 -8.31
CA PRO A 494 -8.36 5.22 -9.14
C PRO A 494 -8.87 6.66 -9.03
N GLN A 495 -9.02 7.32 -10.17
CA GLN A 495 -9.57 8.67 -10.24
C GLN A 495 -11.07 8.62 -10.56
N PRO A 496 -11.89 9.56 -10.08
CA PRO A 496 -13.33 9.56 -10.34
C PRO A 496 -13.70 9.43 -11.83
N GLU A 497 -12.94 10.07 -12.73
CA GLU A 497 -13.15 10.00 -14.18
C GLU A 497 -12.84 8.64 -14.82
N GLU A 498 -12.11 7.76 -14.14
CA GLU A 498 -11.87 6.38 -14.60
C GLU A 498 -13.08 5.47 -14.32
N GLY A 499 -13.98 5.91 -13.44
CA GLY A 499 -15.23 5.26 -13.10
C GLY A 499 -15.05 4.00 -12.24
N ASP A 500 -16.18 3.50 -11.72
CA ASP A 500 -16.25 2.24 -10.98
C ASP A 500 -17.00 1.20 -11.84
N PRO A 501 -16.32 0.22 -12.47
CA PRO A 501 -16.95 -0.71 -13.40
C PRO A 501 -17.92 -1.70 -12.75
N ASP A 502 -17.87 -1.91 -11.43
CA ASP A 502 -18.69 -2.92 -10.75
C ASP A 502 -19.37 -2.47 -9.45
N GLY A 503 -19.09 -1.26 -8.98
CA GLY A 503 -19.61 -0.74 -7.71
C GLY A 503 -18.88 -1.32 -6.49
N LEU A 504 -17.73 -1.96 -6.67
CA LEU A 504 -16.98 -2.65 -5.62
C LEU A 504 -15.55 -2.10 -5.48
N GLN A 505 -15.28 -0.90 -6.01
CA GLN A 505 -14.01 -0.22 -5.77
C GLN A 505 -13.80 0.01 -4.27
N LEU A 506 -12.59 -0.32 -3.78
CA LEU A 506 -12.15 0.03 -2.44
C LEU A 506 -12.08 1.56 -2.28
N ARG A 507 -12.94 2.10 -1.42
CA ARG A 507 -12.84 3.48 -0.94
C ARG A 507 -12.08 3.45 0.38
N ALA A 508 -10.76 3.56 0.31
CA ALA A 508 -9.91 3.45 1.49
C ALA A 508 -10.16 4.59 2.48
N VAL A 509 -10.48 4.24 3.73
CA VAL A 509 -10.61 5.18 4.84
C VAL A 509 -9.70 4.78 5.99
N THR A 510 -9.40 5.74 6.85
CA THR A 510 -8.77 5.48 8.15
C THR A 510 -9.80 4.97 9.16
N ASP A 511 -9.34 4.54 10.32
CA ASP A 511 -10.20 4.10 11.42
C ASP A 511 -10.98 5.24 12.13
N LEU A 512 -10.80 6.48 11.65
CA LEU A 512 -11.57 7.69 11.96
C LEU A 512 -12.69 7.97 10.92
N ASP A 513 -12.87 7.06 9.95
CA ASP A 513 -13.86 7.17 8.87
C ASP A 513 -13.67 8.45 8.02
N VAL A 514 -12.41 8.82 7.79
CA VAL A 514 -12.01 9.85 6.82
C VAL A 514 -11.20 9.21 5.69
N PRO A 515 -11.21 9.78 4.47
CA PRO A 515 -10.42 9.25 3.35
C PRO A 515 -8.97 9.01 3.75
N LEU A 516 -8.38 7.95 3.22
CA LEU A 516 -6.98 7.64 3.51
C LEU A 516 -6.06 8.72 2.92
N TYR A 517 -5.08 9.13 3.72
CA TYR A 517 -4.05 10.09 3.34
C TYR A 517 -2.66 9.52 3.59
N LEU A 518 -1.65 10.08 2.93
CA LEU A 518 -0.25 9.77 3.18
C LEU A 518 0.16 10.35 4.55
N PRO A 519 0.51 9.51 5.54
CA PRO A 519 0.86 10.00 6.87
C PRO A 519 2.24 10.66 6.88
N THR A 520 2.42 11.62 7.78
CA THR A 520 3.73 12.23 8.08
C THR A 520 4.04 12.03 9.55
N ASN A 521 5.25 11.54 9.85
CA ASN A 521 5.72 11.47 11.23
C ASN A 521 6.26 12.85 11.63
N CYS A 522 5.59 13.48 12.58
CA CYS A 522 5.95 14.82 13.01
C CYS A 522 7.06 14.78 14.05
N GLN A 523 8.20 15.36 13.70
CA GLN A 523 9.35 15.57 14.57
C GLN A 523 9.56 17.08 14.77
N ASP A 524 10.30 17.46 15.81
CA ASP A 524 10.56 18.87 16.13
C ASP A 524 11.18 19.62 14.93
N GLY A 525 10.46 20.62 14.40
CA GLY A 525 10.95 21.54 13.37
C GLY A 525 10.32 21.40 11.98
N ASP A 526 9.68 20.26 11.66
CA ASP A 526 8.91 20.10 10.43
C ASP A 526 7.52 20.71 10.63
N THR A 527 7.35 22.01 10.40
CA THR A 527 6.06 22.67 10.59
C THR A 527 5.64 23.51 9.40
N VAL A 528 4.43 23.26 8.88
CA VAL A 528 3.81 24.18 7.93
C VAL A 528 3.37 25.44 8.66
N SER A 529 3.55 26.59 8.03
CA SER A 529 3.26 27.88 8.65
C SER A 529 1.78 28.23 8.53
N SER A 530 1.28 28.98 9.51
CA SER A 530 -0.07 29.54 9.43
C SER A 530 -0.25 30.34 8.15
N GLY A 531 -1.33 30.07 7.42
CA GLY A 531 -1.67 30.72 6.16
C GLY A 531 -1.16 29.99 4.92
N ASP A 532 -0.38 28.92 5.09
CA ASP A 532 0.01 28.03 4.00
C ASP A 532 -1.20 27.26 3.46
N LYS A 533 -1.05 26.72 2.25
CA LYS A 533 -2.04 25.84 1.64
C LYS A 533 -1.74 24.42 2.06
N LEU A 534 -2.74 23.74 2.57
CA LEU A 534 -2.59 22.32 2.85
C LEU A 534 -2.65 21.51 1.56
N LYS A 535 -1.84 20.45 1.50
CA LYS A 535 -1.89 19.47 0.44
C LYS A 535 -3.03 18.49 0.68
N LEU A 536 -3.82 18.21 -0.35
CA LEU A 536 -4.87 17.19 -0.28
C LEU A 536 -4.24 15.80 -0.11
N ASP A 537 -4.85 14.99 0.75
CA ASP A 537 -4.49 13.61 1.07
C ASP A 537 -3.06 13.44 1.59
N GLN A 538 -2.50 14.47 2.22
CA GLN A 538 -1.18 14.46 2.82
C GLN A 538 -1.24 15.00 4.26
N GLY A 539 -0.64 14.25 5.18
CA GLY A 539 -0.40 14.73 6.54
C GLY A 539 0.65 15.82 6.54
N GLU A 540 0.39 16.90 7.25
CA GLU A 540 1.31 18.03 7.44
C GLU A 540 1.45 18.31 8.93
N CYS A 541 2.67 18.60 9.35
CA CYS A 541 3.00 18.77 10.76
C CYS A 541 2.85 20.23 11.16
N ILE A 542 2.28 20.47 12.35
CA ILE A 542 1.96 21.80 12.86
C ILE A 542 2.34 21.93 14.33
N SER A 543 2.80 23.13 14.70
CA SER A 543 3.09 23.49 16.10
C SER A 543 2.56 24.89 16.40
N GLY A 544 2.24 25.18 17.65
CA GLY A 544 1.73 26.48 18.11
C GLY A 544 0.40 26.35 18.86
N LYS A 545 -0.32 27.47 19.02
CA LYS A 545 -1.63 27.50 19.69
C LYS A 545 -2.81 27.62 18.74
N ALA A 546 -2.58 28.28 17.60
CA ALA A 546 -3.58 28.52 16.58
C ALA A 546 -2.91 28.50 15.22
N GLN A 547 -3.48 27.73 14.29
CA GLN A 547 -3.03 27.61 12.91
C GLN A 547 -4.21 27.79 11.97
N TYR A 548 -4.00 28.46 10.83
CA TYR A 548 -5.05 28.85 9.90
C TYR A 548 -4.70 28.38 8.48
N PHE A 549 -5.64 27.73 7.80
CA PHE A 549 -5.38 27.05 6.52
C PHE A 549 -6.49 27.27 5.51
N LYS A 550 -6.10 27.39 4.25
CA LYS A 550 -7.03 27.57 3.12
C LYS A 550 -6.94 26.37 2.19
N VAL A 551 -8.11 25.83 1.85
CA VAL A 551 -8.25 24.68 0.94
C VAL A 551 -9.03 25.11 -0.29
N LYS A 552 -8.51 24.76 -1.47
CA LYS A 552 -9.20 25.00 -2.75
C LYS A 552 -9.96 23.74 -3.13
N VAL A 553 -11.27 23.87 -3.29
CA VAL A 553 -12.16 22.81 -3.75
C VAL A 553 -12.52 23.08 -5.21
N ASP A 554 -12.36 22.09 -6.06
CA ASP A 554 -12.47 22.24 -7.51
C ASP A 554 -13.85 21.90 -8.10
N LYS A 555 -14.67 21.15 -7.36
CA LYS A 555 -16.02 20.71 -7.77
C LYS A 555 -17.08 21.11 -6.75
N ASP A 556 -18.30 21.34 -7.22
CA ASP A 556 -19.46 21.51 -6.33
C ASP A 556 -19.80 20.18 -5.65
N ASN A 557 -20.59 20.22 -4.57
CA ASN A 557 -20.97 19.01 -3.82
C ASN A 557 -19.75 18.16 -3.38
N THR A 558 -18.73 18.79 -2.81
CA THR A 558 -17.55 18.11 -2.29
C THR A 558 -17.61 18.05 -0.77
N THR A 559 -17.50 16.87 -0.18
CA THR A 559 -17.28 16.71 1.25
C THR A 559 -15.81 16.93 1.56
N LEU A 560 -15.52 17.96 2.34
CA LEU A 560 -14.20 18.27 2.86
C LEU A 560 -14.02 17.59 4.22
N TYR A 561 -12.95 16.83 4.34
CA TYR A 561 -12.51 16.19 5.56
C TYR A 561 -11.31 16.90 6.13
N PHE A 562 -11.30 17.04 7.44
CA PHE A 562 -10.19 17.60 8.18
C PHE A 562 -10.01 16.80 9.47
N SER A 563 -8.82 16.27 9.67
CA SER A 563 -8.54 15.40 10.82
C SER A 563 -7.17 15.64 11.40
N THR A 564 -7.04 15.44 12.71
CA THR A 564 -5.75 15.44 13.41
C THR A 564 -5.23 14.03 13.64
N ARG A 565 -3.93 13.92 13.90
CA ARG A 565 -3.36 12.84 14.71
C ARG A 565 -2.50 13.40 15.84
N ASP A 566 -2.50 12.70 16.95
CA ASP A 566 -1.80 13.03 18.19
C ASP A 566 -2.29 14.38 18.77
N ALA A 567 -3.57 14.70 18.57
CA ALA A 567 -4.17 15.91 19.11
C ALA A 567 -4.37 15.83 20.62
N GLN A 568 -4.27 16.99 21.27
CA GLN A 568 -4.66 17.13 22.66
C GLN A 568 -6.19 17.11 22.77
N ALA A 569 -6.71 16.67 23.93
CA ALA A 569 -8.15 16.61 24.16
C ALA A 569 -8.86 17.99 24.05
N THR A 570 -8.12 19.08 24.24
CA THR A 570 -8.58 20.47 24.12
C THR A 570 -8.54 21.02 22.70
N THR A 571 -7.88 20.32 21.77
CA THR A 571 -7.71 20.78 20.39
C THR A 571 -9.06 20.76 19.69
N ARG A 572 -9.36 21.79 18.90
CA ARG A 572 -10.56 21.86 18.07
C ARG A 572 -10.25 22.37 16.68
N LEU A 573 -10.96 21.82 15.71
CA LEU A 573 -10.96 22.27 14.33
C LEU A 573 -12.19 23.10 14.06
N PHE A 574 -12.05 24.15 13.25
CA PHE A 574 -13.15 25.02 12.87
C PHE A 574 -13.12 25.29 11.37
N TYR A 575 -14.32 25.42 10.79
CA TYR A 575 -14.54 25.74 9.39
C TYR A 575 -15.45 26.96 9.24
N ASN A 576 -15.12 27.79 8.26
CA ASN A 576 -16.00 28.86 7.77
C ASN A 576 -15.77 29.06 6.26
N LYS A 577 -16.86 29.30 5.53
CA LYS A 577 -16.87 29.45 4.08
C LYS A 577 -16.02 30.62 3.55
N SER A 578 -15.93 31.73 4.30
CA SER A 578 -15.42 33.00 3.76
C SER A 578 -14.37 33.71 4.63
N HIS A 579 -14.20 33.29 5.88
CA HIS A 579 -13.32 33.95 6.85
C HIS A 579 -12.55 32.93 7.68
N TRP A 580 -11.43 33.34 8.28
CA TRP A 580 -10.74 32.48 9.24
C TRP A 580 -11.69 32.10 10.38
N ALA A 581 -11.85 30.79 10.55
CA ALA A 581 -12.77 30.25 11.53
C ALA A 581 -12.18 30.39 12.94
N ASP A 582 -13.03 30.71 13.91
CA ASP A 582 -12.72 30.74 15.33
C ASP A 582 -13.94 30.23 16.13
N PRO A 583 -13.83 30.03 17.46
CA PRO A 583 -14.94 29.51 18.25
C PRO A 583 -16.23 30.35 18.24
N ILE A 584 -16.18 31.59 17.77
CA ILE A 584 -17.30 32.53 17.72
C ILE A 584 -17.97 32.51 16.34
N ASN A 585 -17.18 32.47 15.25
CA ASN A 585 -17.68 32.63 13.88
C ASN A 585 -17.73 31.31 13.07
N ALA A 586 -17.27 30.19 13.64
CA ALA A 586 -17.25 28.92 12.94
C ALA A 586 -18.66 28.48 12.55
N GLN A 587 -18.78 27.98 11.33
CA GLN A 587 -19.98 27.27 10.90
C GLN A 587 -19.90 25.84 11.46
N VAL A 588 -18.81 25.12 11.15
CA VAL A 588 -18.65 23.73 11.59
C VAL A 588 -17.47 23.63 12.55
N SER A 589 -17.61 22.79 13.57
CA SER A 589 -16.54 22.46 14.53
C SER A 589 -16.31 20.95 14.60
N SER A 590 -15.09 20.53 14.95
CA SER A 590 -14.75 19.10 15.01
C SER A 590 -15.52 18.33 16.10
N LYS A 591 -15.83 17.07 15.79
CA LYS A 591 -16.22 16.05 16.78
C LYS A 591 -14.97 15.27 17.19
N THR A 592 -14.94 14.78 18.44
CA THR A 592 -13.86 13.90 18.91
C THR A 592 -14.18 12.45 18.52
N VAL A 593 -13.27 11.77 17.82
CA VAL A 593 -13.37 10.36 17.40
C VAL A 593 -12.10 9.65 17.82
N LYS A 594 -12.18 8.64 18.70
CA LYS A 594 -11.01 7.87 19.18
C LYS A 594 -9.85 8.76 19.69
N ASN A 595 -10.19 9.86 20.36
CA ASN A 595 -9.30 10.93 20.86
C ASN A 595 -8.78 11.92 19.82
N GLU A 596 -9.07 11.73 18.54
CA GLU A 596 -8.71 12.67 17.47
C GLU A 596 -9.85 13.63 17.15
N GLN A 597 -9.51 14.75 16.51
CA GLN A 597 -10.49 15.71 16.03
C GLN A 597 -10.80 15.43 14.56
N VAL A 598 -12.09 15.29 14.25
CA VAL A 598 -12.58 15.11 12.87
C VAL A 598 -13.65 16.17 12.59
N LEU A 599 -13.45 16.93 11.51
CA LEU A 599 -14.41 17.86 10.96
C LEU A 599 -14.76 17.41 9.54
N ARG A 600 -16.06 17.38 9.23
CA ARG A 600 -16.59 17.04 7.91
C ARG A 600 -17.61 18.10 7.52
N VAL A 601 -17.49 18.62 6.30
CA VAL A 601 -18.40 19.65 5.81
C VAL A 601 -18.57 19.52 4.30
N THR A 602 -19.81 19.56 3.82
CA THR A 602 -20.08 19.58 2.38
C THR A 602 -20.07 21.01 1.87
N VAL A 603 -19.29 21.24 0.82
CA VAL A 603 -19.00 22.55 0.27
C VAL A 603 -19.04 22.55 -1.24
N ASN A 604 -19.21 23.74 -1.82
CA ASN A 604 -19.10 23.93 -3.26
C ASN A 604 -17.71 24.39 -3.68
N LYS A 605 -17.49 24.43 -4.99
CA LYS A 605 -16.26 24.92 -5.61
C LYS A 605 -15.90 26.30 -5.05
N GLY A 606 -14.64 26.46 -4.64
CA GLY A 606 -14.17 27.71 -4.04
C GLY A 606 -12.98 27.54 -3.12
N VAL A 607 -12.61 28.64 -2.46
CA VAL A 607 -11.60 28.63 -1.39
C VAL A 607 -12.34 28.63 -0.06
N HIS A 608 -11.94 27.72 0.81
CA HIS A 608 -12.54 27.51 2.12
C HIS A 608 -11.50 27.71 3.23
N TYR A 609 -11.96 28.13 4.40
CA TYR A 609 -11.10 28.57 5.50
C TYR A 609 -11.27 27.65 6.71
N LEU A 610 -10.14 27.15 7.19
CA LEU A 610 -10.02 26.20 8.30
C LEU A 610 -9.11 26.79 9.38
N SER A 611 -9.35 26.40 10.61
CA SER A 611 -8.40 26.66 11.70
C SER A 611 -8.31 25.49 12.66
N VAL A 612 -7.18 25.44 13.35
CA VAL A 612 -6.87 24.51 14.43
C VAL A 612 -6.50 25.35 15.63
N ILE A 613 -7.21 25.22 16.74
CA ILE A 613 -7.00 26.05 17.91
C ILE A 613 -7.00 25.16 19.16
N ASP A 614 -6.04 25.41 20.05
CA ASP A 614 -5.97 24.81 21.37
C ASP A 614 -5.71 25.88 22.43
N THR A 615 -6.16 25.59 23.65
CA THR A 615 -5.85 26.32 24.88
C THR A 615 -4.36 26.31 25.26
N HIS A 616 -3.66 25.21 24.95
CA HIS A 616 -2.23 25.00 25.19
C HIS A 616 -1.49 24.88 23.84
N PRO A 617 -0.19 25.21 23.78
CA PRO A 617 0.59 24.93 22.58
C PRO A 617 0.62 23.42 22.31
N PHE A 618 0.40 23.03 21.06
CA PHE A 618 0.77 21.72 20.54
C PHE A 618 2.11 21.82 19.81
N GLU A 619 2.87 20.74 19.82
CA GLU A 619 4.17 20.64 19.16
C GLU A 619 4.19 19.34 18.37
N GLY A 620 4.45 19.42 17.06
CA GLY A 620 4.52 18.25 16.19
C GLY A 620 3.19 17.51 16.06
N MET A 621 2.05 18.20 16.08
CA MET A 621 0.75 17.56 15.81
C MET A 621 0.57 17.40 14.29
N MET A 622 0.03 16.27 13.85
CA MET A 622 -0.28 16.08 12.44
C MET A 622 -1.68 16.57 12.10
N ILE A 623 -1.82 17.18 10.93
CA ILE A 623 -3.11 17.49 10.35
C ILE A 623 -3.20 17.01 8.91
N ALA A 624 -4.37 16.53 8.51
CA ALA A 624 -4.63 16.10 7.14
C ALA A 624 -5.94 16.70 6.64
N THR A 625 -5.96 17.01 5.35
CA THR A 625 -7.18 17.39 4.63
C THR A 625 -7.38 16.50 3.43
N SER A 626 -8.61 16.05 3.23
CA SER A 626 -9.00 15.18 2.13
C SER A 626 -10.37 15.60 1.59
N VAL A 627 -10.69 15.16 0.38
CA VAL A 627 -11.98 15.45 -0.25
C VAL A 627 -12.63 14.18 -0.79
N ASP A 628 -13.95 14.13 -0.76
CA ASP A 628 -14.76 13.13 -1.47
C ASP A 628 -15.97 13.79 -2.11
N SER A 629 -16.61 13.12 -3.07
CA SER A 629 -17.88 13.54 -3.64
C SER A 629 -19.03 13.34 -2.64
N ALA A 630 -19.82 14.38 -2.41
CA ALA A 630 -21.09 14.29 -1.68
C ALA A 630 -22.19 13.59 -2.49
N GLN A 631 -22.01 13.55 -3.82
CA GLN A 631 -22.81 12.73 -4.73
C GLN A 631 -22.15 11.35 -4.79
N HIS A 632 -22.71 10.37 -4.09
CA HIS A 632 -22.12 9.03 -4.07
C HIS A 632 -22.61 8.24 -5.27
N GLU A 633 -21.76 8.14 -6.30
CA GLU A 633 -21.99 7.25 -7.43
C GLU A 633 -21.62 5.81 -7.06
N GLY A 634 -22.63 5.00 -6.76
CA GLY A 634 -22.66 3.59 -7.17
C GLY A 634 -21.87 2.52 -6.42
N SER A 635 -21.30 2.76 -5.23
CA SER A 635 -20.52 1.71 -4.52
C SER A 635 -20.99 1.33 -3.11
N GLU A 636 -21.71 2.20 -2.40
CA GLU A 636 -22.59 1.78 -1.31
C GLU A 636 -24.01 1.82 -1.86
N GLN A 637 -24.73 0.70 -1.80
CA GLN A 637 -26.17 0.74 -2.05
C GLN A 637 -26.75 1.71 -1.02
N PRO A 638 -27.27 2.89 -1.43
CA PRO A 638 -27.96 3.76 -0.49
C PRO A 638 -29.04 2.91 0.17
N LYS A 639 -29.21 3.01 1.50
CA LYS A 639 -30.21 2.25 2.26
C LYS A 639 -31.50 2.18 1.43
N PRO A 640 -31.96 0.98 1.03
CA PRO A 640 -33.13 0.86 0.18
C PRO A 640 -34.32 1.55 0.84
N ILE A 641 -35.01 2.41 0.10
CA ILE A 641 -36.20 3.09 0.61
C ILE A 641 -37.44 2.30 0.18
N ALA A 642 -38.45 2.22 1.05
CA ALA A 642 -39.69 1.53 0.71
C ALA A 642 -40.40 2.26 -0.44
N ASN A 643 -41.02 1.53 -1.38
CA ASN A 643 -41.81 2.16 -2.44
C ASN A 643 -43.14 2.68 -1.89
N GLN A 644 -43.13 3.93 -1.43
CA GLN A 644 -44.29 4.55 -0.80
C GLN A 644 -45.43 4.84 -1.80
N CYS A 645 -45.10 4.98 -3.09
CA CYS A 645 -46.09 5.21 -4.14
C CYS A 645 -47.06 4.04 -4.39
N LEU A 646 -46.76 2.85 -3.85
CA LEU A 646 -47.71 1.73 -3.86
C LEU A 646 -48.80 1.85 -2.79
N ASN A 647 -48.53 2.62 -1.73
CA ASN A 647 -49.33 2.59 -0.50
C ASN A 647 -49.91 3.97 -0.11
N ALA A 648 -49.43 5.06 -0.71
CA ALA A 648 -49.86 6.43 -0.39
C ALA A 648 -49.96 7.31 -1.64
N PRO A 649 -50.82 8.34 -1.62
CA PRO A 649 -50.90 9.31 -2.71
C PRO A 649 -49.61 10.12 -2.84
N SER A 650 -49.34 10.61 -4.05
CA SER A 650 -48.19 11.47 -4.32
C SER A 650 -48.33 12.84 -3.67
N VAL A 651 -47.22 13.37 -3.15
CA VAL A 651 -47.12 14.67 -2.50
C VAL A 651 -46.25 15.59 -3.35
N HIS A 652 -46.76 16.79 -3.65
CA HIS A 652 -46.02 17.84 -4.36
C HIS A 652 -45.42 18.89 -3.44
N TYR A 653 -45.93 18.99 -2.21
CA TYR A 653 -45.46 19.96 -1.23
C TYR A 653 -45.63 19.44 0.20
N GLY A 654 -44.59 19.50 1.02
CA GLY A 654 -44.70 19.13 2.44
C GLY A 654 -43.40 19.04 3.22
N GLN A 655 -43.52 18.77 4.51
CA GLN A 655 -42.36 18.46 5.36
C GLN A 655 -41.93 17.01 5.17
N LEU A 656 -40.62 16.75 5.06
CA LEU A 656 -40.08 15.40 5.23
C LEU A 656 -39.67 15.19 6.68
N PHE A 657 -39.96 14.00 7.19
CA PHE A 657 -39.55 13.57 8.53
C PHE A 657 -38.47 12.51 8.41
N ASP A 658 -37.61 12.47 9.42
CA ASP A 658 -36.48 11.54 9.50
C ASP A 658 -36.93 10.09 9.32
N GLU A 659 -36.27 9.38 8.40
CA GLU A 659 -36.54 8.00 8.00
C GLU A 659 -38.01 7.73 7.59
N GLN A 660 -38.74 8.73 7.08
CA GLN A 660 -40.11 8.57 6.59
C GLN A 660 -40.21 8.79 5.08
N PRO A 661 -40.42 7.72 4.28
CA PRO A 661 -40.50 7.83 2.84
C PRO A 661 -41.81 8.47 2.39
N VAL A 662 -41.76 9.27 1.34
CA VAL A 662 -42.90 9.99 0.76
C VAL A 662 -42.97 9.76 -0.75
N CYS A 663 -44.15 9.44 -1.26
CA CYS A 663 -44.37 9.34 -2.71
C CYS A 663 -44.30 10.73 -3.36
N ILE A 664 -43.46 10.90 -4.37
CA ILE A 664 -43.20 12.18 -5.02
C ILE A 664 -44.24 12.43 -6.13
N GLY A 665 -44.77 13.65 -6.18
CA GLY A 665 -45.58 14.13 -7.31
C GLY A 665 -44.82 14.18 -8.63
N SER A 666 -45.51 13.95 -9.76
CA SER A 666 -44.89 14.01 -11.09
C SER A 666 -44.47 15.43 -11.48
N ALA A 667 -43.50 15.54 -12.38
CA ALA A 667 -42.88 16.79 -12.86
C ALA A 667 -42.08 17.54 -11.80
N GLU A 668 -42.72 18.09 -10.77
CA GLU A 668 -42.04 18.88 -9.73
C GLU A 668 -42.67 18.64 -8.35
N ALA A 669 -41.81 18.56 -7.33
CA ALA A 669 -42.20 18.48 -5.93
C ALA A 669 -41.22 19.25 -5.03
N HIS A 670 -41.74 19.83 -3.95
CA HIS A 670 -41.03 20.76 -3.08
C HIS A 670 -41.21 20.38 -1.60
N PHE A 671 -40.12 20.05 -0.94
CA PHE A 671 -40.10 19.61 0.43
C PHE A 671 -39.26 20.49 1.32
N TYR A 672 -39.43 20.37 2.63
CA TYR A 672 -38.58 21.04 3.60
C TYR A 672 -38.34 20.17 4.82
N ILE A 673 -37.18 20.36 5.45
CA ILE A 673 -36.77 19.67 6.67
C ILE A 673 -36.21 20.68 7.67
N LYS A 674 -36.25 20.32 8.96
CA LYS A 674 -35.64 21.11 10.01
C LYS A 674 -34.42 20.38 10.56
N VAL A 675 -33.25 21.01 10.41
CA VAL A 675 -32.03 20.59 11.11
C VAL A 675 -32.01 21.32 12.46
N SER A 676 -31.95 20.56 13.56
CA SER A 676 -32.06 21.13 14.91
C SER A 676 -30.71 21.31 15.60
N GLU A 677 -29.74 20.44 15.28
CA GLU A 677 -28.42 20.43 15.90
C GLU A 677 -27.34 20.94 14.91
N PRO A 678 -26.28 21.59 15.40
CA PRO A 678 -25.13 21.93 14.58
C PRO A 678 -24.31 20.68 14.26
N ASN A 679 -23.55 20.73 13.15
CA ASN A 679 -22.76 19.60 12.65
C ASN A 679 -23.62 18.36 12.33
N SER A 680 -24.90 18.56 12.03
CA SER A 680 -25.79 17.50 11.57
C SER A 680 -25.42 17.07 10.16
N GLN A 681 -25.73 15.82 9.87
CA GLN A 681 -25.68 15.25 8.54
C GLN A 681 -27.11 15.03 8.04
N ILE A 682 -27.32 15.23 6.75
CA ILE A 682 -28.53 14.73 6.10
C ILE A 682 -28.17 13.86 4.90
N GLU A 683 -28.93 12.79 4.71
CA GLU A 683 -28.89 11.98 3.49
C GLU A 683 -30.24 12.12 2.79
N ILE A 684 -30.23 12.54 1.53
CA ILE A 684 -31.42 12.65 0.69
C ILE A 684 -31.34 11.53 -0.35
N ARG A 685 -32.39 10.69 -0.39
CA ARG A 685 -32.48 9.55 -1.32
C ARG A 685 -33.76 9.64 -2.12
N THR A 686 -33.66 9.40 -3.42
CA THR A 686 -34.81 9.03 -4.24
C THR A 686 -34.60 7.62 -4.83
N GLN A 687 -35.68 6.85 -4.94
CA GLN A 687 -35.68 5.55 -5.63
C GLN A 687 -37.06 5.27 -6.24
N HIS A 688 -37.13 4.19 -7.04
CA HIS A 688 -38.33 3.68 -7.71
C HIS A 688 -38.86 4.58 -8.84
N GLY A 689 -39.91 4.11 -9.50
CA GLY A 689 -40.56 4.84 -10.58
C GLY A 689 -39.79 4.81 -11.89
N ILE A 690 -40.21 5.66 -12.81
CA ILE A 690 -39.61 5.87 -14.14
C ILE A 690 -39.31 7.35 -14.35
N GLY A 691 -38.46 7.68 -15.32
CA GLY A 691 -38.05 9.05 -15.63
C GLY A 691 -36.84 9.52 -14.83
N ASN A 692 -36.58 10.82 -14.87
CA ASN A 692 -35.52 11.47 -14.12
C ASN A 692 -36.09 12.48 -13.12
N GLY A 693 -35.61 12.47 -11.88
CA GLY A 693 -36.02 13.38 -10.81
C GLY A 693 -34.81 13.96 -10.10
N ASP A 694 -34.20 14.98 -10.69
CA ASP A 694 -33.03 15.68 -10.14
C ASP A 694 -33.35 16.30 -8.78
N VAL A 695 -32.46 16.11 -7.80
CA VAL A 695 -32.61 16.68 -6.46
C VAL A 695 -31.80 17.98 -6.36
N PHE A 696 -32.42 19.03 -5.83
CA PHE A 696 -31.77 20.30 -5.48
C PHE A 696 -32.09 20.63 -4.03
N THR A 697 -31.13 21.17 -3.28
CA THR A 697 -31.33 21.52 -1.86
C THR A 697 -30.56 22.77 -1.45
N GLY A 698 -30.98 23.42 -0.37
CA GLY A 698 -30.30 24.57 0.23
C GLY A 698 -31.12 25.24 1.34
N GLN A 699 -30.59 26.30 1.95
CA GLN A 699 -31.30 27.08 2.98
C GLN A 699 -32.44 27.97 2.44
N PHE A 700 -32.59 28.01 1.12
CA PHE A 700 -33.68 28.69 0.41
C PHE A 700 -34.27 27.76 -0.63
N TRP A 701 -35.51 28.01 -1.05
CA TRP A 701 -36.20 27.21 -2.06
C TRP A 701 -35.36 27.04 -3.34
N PRO A 702 -34.90 25.83 -3.64
CA PRO A 702 -34.00 25.62 -4.76
C PRO A 702 -34.78 25.44 -6.07
N SER A 703 -34.12 25.81 -7.17
CA SER A 703 -34.58 25.70 -8.56
C SER A 703 -33.40 25.25 -9.43
N ARG A 704 -33.63 24.91 -10.72
CA ARG A 704 -32.56 24.57 -11.67
C ARG A 704 -31.48 25.67 -11.85
N HIS A 705 -31.77 26.91 -11.47
CA HIS A 705 -30.87 28.06 -11.62
C HIS A 705 -30.39 28.64 -10.30
N PHE A 706 -30.96 28.20 -9.18
CA PHE A 706 -30.63 28.73 -7.86
C PHE A 706 -30.76 27.61 -6.84
N TYR A 707 -29.65 27.06 -6.40
CA TYR A 707 -29.57 25.98 -5.42
C TYR A 707 -28.24 26.05 -4.69
N GLU A 708 -28.15 25.38 -3.55
CA GLU A 708 -26.89 25.23 -2.83
C GLU A 708 -26.22 23.91 -3.18
N PHE A 709 -26.94 22.80 -3.13
CA PHE A 709 -26.43 21.48 -3.51
C PHE A 709 -27.39 20.77 -4.44
N THR A 710 -26.91 19.76 -5.17
CA THR A 710 -27.74 19.01 -6.13
C THR A 710 -27.24 17.59 -6.31
N SER A 711 -28.12 16.68 -6.75
CA SER A 711 -27.78 15.38 -7.32
C SER A 711 -28.58 15.20 -8.61
N GLN A 712 -27.91 14.77 -9.68
CA GLN A 712 -28.46 14.68 -11.04
C GLN A 712 -27.95 13.39 -11.69
N GLN A 713 -28.79 12.37 -11.69
CA GLN A 713 -28.56 11.05 -12.25
C GLN A 713 -29.49 10.82 -13.45
N ASN A 714 -29.14 9.92 -14.35
CA ASN A 714 -30.04 9.53 -15.46
C ASN A 714 -31.11 8.52 -14.99
N ALA A 715 -31.77 8.77 -13.86
CA ALA A 715 -32.84 7.95 -13.27
C ALA A 715 -33.42 8.64 -12.03
N ASN A 716 -34.50 8.09 -11.44
CA ASN A 716 -35.01 8.51 -10.12
C ASN A 716 -34.19 7.96 -8.94
N ASN A 717 -32.95 7.52 -9.15
CA ASN A 717 -32.09 7.00 -8.09
C ASN A 717 -31.06 8.06 -7.71
N GLU A 718 -31.52 9.11 -7.03
CA GLU A 718 -30.63 10.16 -6.53
C GLU A 718 -30.14 9.85 -5.13
N TYR A 719 -28.90 10.25 -4.87
CA TYR A 719 -28.34 10.26 -3.52
C TYR A 719 -27.51 11.53 -3.31
N LEU A 720 -27.74 12.19 -2.18
CA LEU A 720 -26.96 13.34 -1.76
C LEU A 720 -26.76 13.29 -0.25
N ARG A 721 -25.50 13.25 0.18
CA ARG A 721 -25.13 13.33 1.59
C ARG A 721 -24.52 14.70 1.88
N LEU A 722 -25.12 15.45 2.79
CA LEU A 722 -24.59 16.74 3.23
C LEU A 722 -24.13 16.65 4.69
N ASP A 723 -22.86 16.95 4.91
CA ASP A 723 -22.22 16.97 6.24
C ASP A 723 -22.02 18.41 6.72
N GLY A 724 -22.03 18.61 8.04
CA GLY A 724 -21.68 19.91 8.64
C GLY A 724 -22.78 20.97 8.54
N LEU A 725 -24.05 20.56 8.52
CA LEU A 725 -25.16 21.50 8.40
C LEU A 725 -25.38 22.33 9.67
N GLN A 726 -25.79 23.58 9.46
CA GLN A 726 -26.20 24.50 10.53
C GLN A 726 -27.66 24.29 10.92
N PRO A 727 -28.04 24.55 12.19
CA PRO A 727 -29.45 24.54 12.60
C PRO A 727 -30.27 25.51 11.75
N GLY A 728 -31.40 25.03 11.24
CA GLY A 728 -32.23 25.81 10.33
C GLY A 728 -33.16 24.96 9.47
N TRP A 729 -33.92 25.65 8.62
CA TRP A 729 -34.73 25.01 7.60
C TRP A 729 -33.89 24.79 6.34
N TYR A 730 -34.00 23.59 5.77
CA TYR A 730 -33.48 23.27 4.46
C TYR A 730 -34.64 22.90 3.56
N PHE A 731 -34.56 23.36 2.32
CA PHE A 731 -35.59 23.19 1.31
C PHE A 731 -35.04 22.29 0.22
N ILE A 732 -35.84 21.32 -0.21
CA ILE A 732 -35.48 20.29 -1.17
C ILE A 732 -36.48 20.37 -2.32
N SER A 733 -36.00 20.44 -3.56
CA SER A 733 -36.85 20.37 -4.75
C SER A 733 -36.44 19.18 -5.59
N VAL A 734 -37.41 18.35 -5.97
CA VAL A 734 -37.24 17.26 -6.92
C VAL A 734 -37.83 17.72 -8.25
N LEU A 735 -36.96 17.96 -9.23
CA LEU A 735 -37.34 18.57 -10.51
C LEU A 735 -37.08 17.56 -11.62
N GLY A 736 -38.17 17.01 -12.17
CA GLY A 736 -38.10 16.07 -13.27
C GLY A 736 -38.15 16.72 -14.65
N ASP A 737 -38.03 15.89 -15.67
CA ASP A 737 -38.15 16.26 -17.09
C ASP A 737 -39.61 16.19 -17.61
N GLY A 738 -40.57 15.96 -16.70
CA GLY A 738 -41.98 15.77 -17.01
C GLY A 738 -42.39 14.31 -17.26
N SER A 739 -41.43 13.37 -17.31
CA SER A 739 -41.68 11.93 -17.43
C SER A 739 -41.59 11.18 -16.10
N ASN A 740 -41.12 11.84 -15.04
CA ASN A 740 -40.92 11.24 -13.74
C ASN A 740 -42.24 10.87 -13.04
N GLN A 741 -42.41 9.59 -12.72
CA GLN A 741 -43.59 9.08 -12.03
C GLN A 741 -43.24 7.94 -11.09
N GLY A 742 -43.91 7.89 -9.94
CA GLY A 742 -43.81 6.78 -8.99
C GLY A 742 -42.50 6.71 -8.21
N ALA A 743 -41.73 7.81 -8.17
CA ALA A 743 -40.53 7.93 -7.36
C ALA A 743 -40.89 8.19 -5.89
N THR A 744 -40.09 7.65 -4.97
CA THR A 744 -40.19 7.90 -3.52
C THR A 744 -38.98 8.71 -3.08
N ILE A 745 -39.17 9.65 -2.14
CA ILE A 745 -38.09 10.38 -1.47
C ILE A 745 -38.05 10.01 0.01
N GLU A 746 -36.86 9.90 0.58
CA GLU A 746 -36.64 9.76 2.02
C GLU A 746 -35.45 10.63 2.43
N VAL A 747 -35.49 11.14 3.67
CA VAL A 747 -34.38 11.88 4.27
C VAL A 747 -34.02 11.25 5.62
N ASP A 748 -32.72 11.01 5.83
CA ASP A 748 -32.18 10.67 7.14
C ASP A 748 -31.45 11.88 7.72
N ILE A 749 -31.65 12.19 9.00
CA ILE A 749 -31.02 13.30 9.72
C ILE A 749 -30.22 12.74 10.90
N LYS A 750 -28.90 12.91 10.90
CA LYS A 750 -27.98 12.36 11.91
C LYS A 750 -27.21 13.42 12.69
#